data_AF-A0A1F9CQ92-F1
#
_entry.id   AF-A0A1F9CQ92-F1
#
_cell.length_a   1.000
_cell.length_b   1.000
_cell.length_c   1.000
_cell.angle_alpha   90.00
_cell.angle_beta   90.00
_cell.angle_gamma   90.00
#
_symmetry.space_group_name_H-M   'P 1'
#
loop_
_entity.id
_entity.type
_entity.pdbx_description
1 polymer ?
#
loop_
_entity_poly.entity_id
_entity_poly.type
_entity_poly.pdbx_seq_one_letter_code
_entity_poly.pdbx_strand_id
1 'polypeptide(L)'
;MKIKQLKKYGMIISFLAVAALALSGCSGGSDGAAGAAGAAGTTGATGPAGPSGATLTGLSSLTAEQLASLTLSGGVTSVTIASPPVVNFWVEDAAGKGVVGLDAVSGANLANLRFTIAKLVPGENGSPDKWVSYMVTDTSRPTTERVAANLVSHGDGTYTYTFSKDLATVPGVAYEPTLKHRLAIRIASSPIVNPAVIFYDWIPATGATVAAADQRIITTKDACISCHGKLTMHGGGYVDPKMCVLCHTDQRRIGRTEAATDASGNFTDRASGTYLVDSRAVGDFPNLIHKTHMANLLSKANYNYGRVFFDLMGFSMLEDGVRNCRVCHTASDAAPQGDNWKNKPSRLACGACHDGVNFATGAGHGLGGVRTDDSACAICHTASEIERYHLTSNATTNNPSVPTGLVNFTYEISGVTVNGSNQAVIQFQIKKDGTAVTFDGAGSTASSAPAGAVLSGFSGSPSFLLAYADGIDTTVDFNNKGVAAAQPLSVSIAYLLAAGNTRGTITGPVSGVYTATITAAAYNFPVGSKMRTVALQGYFTQVAGTGGIAADAARHTLSVVKTVTGDTARRSVIDPAKCGQCHEWFEGHGGNRNIGKETSSTDTNVCVLCHNPNLSSSGKTVNLAYPEDSNDLKVLIHGIHGTAKRDYPFEFVRIRSGNTYFFTFGYIDSESYDSATDAFTEGNLIGYAGVNPDPTVIHYPGILQNCETCHKAGTYASVPSGALNTTVWTTDGANATTAAVTAARATVPNATDRVTTPFASACLACHFSDAAIAHASANGASVGWVTAGNPTRTPAVRGTANVAADEQCVVCHGSGKAFDVTVVHE
;
A
#
# COMPACT_ATOMS: atom_id res chain seq x y z
N MET A 1 57.35 -26.12 -23.02
CA MET A 1 58.17 -24.89 -23.19
C MET A 1 58.44 -24.37 -21.77
N LYS A 2 59.57 -24.66 -21.10
CA LYS A 2 60.93 -24.05 -21.23
C LYS A 2 60.83 -22.50 -21.27
N ILE A 3 61.51 -21.65 -20.46
CA ILE A 3 62.63 -21.75 -19.48
C ILE A 3 62.73 -20.36 -18.73
N LYS A 4 63.29 -20.01 -17.55
CA LYS A 4 64.09 -20.51 -16.37
C LYS A 4 63.44 -19.94 -15.05
N GLN A 5 63.80 -20.17 -13.77
CA GLN A 5 64.91 -20.79 -12.98
C GLN A 5 66.06 -19.91 -12.38
N LEU A 6 65.77 -19.10 -11.33
CA LEU A 6 66.68 -18.58 -10.26
C LEU A 6 65.86 -18.49 -8.94
N LYS A 7 66.11 -19.17 -7.80
CA LYS A 7 67.30 -19.44 -6.92
C LYS A 7 67.79 -18.19 -6.17
N LYS A 8 68.14 -18.19 -4.86
CA LYS A 8 68.06 -19.09 -3.67
C LYS A 8 68.11 -18.15 -2.42
N TYR A 9 67.91 -18.47 -1.13
CA TYR A 9 68.24 -19.59 -0.20
C TYR A 9 67.07 -19.73 0.83
N GLY A 10 66.91 -20.69 1.76
CA GLY A 10 67.83 -21.58 2.52
C GLY A 10 68.09 -20.97 3.92
N MET A 11 67.83 -21.61 5.08
CA MET A 11 67.61 -23.03 5.44
C MET A 11 66.69 -23.15 6.70
N ILE A 12 65.68 -24.04 6.81
CA ILE A 12 65.60 -25.34 7.57
C ILE A 12 66.27 -25.28 8.99
N ILE A 13 65.75 -25.74 10.15
CA ILE A 13 65.08 -27.01 10.56
C ILE A 13 64.14 -26.85 11.79
N SER A 14 63.10 -27.70 11.91
CA SER A 14 62.15 -27.84 13.04
C SER A 14 62.55 -28.94 14.05
N PHE A 15 61.99 -28.98 15.29
CA PHE A 15 61.47 -30.21 15.93
C PHE A 15 60.62 -29.93 17.20
N LEU A 16 59.93 -30.97 17.72
CA LEU A 16 58.96 -30.95 18.84
C LEU A 16 59.53 -31.52 20.16
N ALA A 17 58.81 -31.24 21.27
CA ALA A 17 58.31 -32.20 22.29
C ALA A 17 58.64 -31.97 23.78
N VAL A 18 57.61 -31.52 24.52
CA VAL A 18 57.09 -32.02 25.82
C VAL A 18 58.06 -32.62 26.87
N ALA A 19 58.19 -31.94 28.02
CA ALA A 19 58.06 -32.46 29.41
C ALA A 19 58.49 -31.38 30.44
N ALA A 20 58.26 -31.47 31.75
CA ALA A 20 57.05 -31.74 32.55
C ALA A 20 57.40 -31.53 34.05
N LEU A 21 56.53 -30.86 34.82
CA LEU A 21 56.51 -30.74 36.30
C LEU A 21 57.78 -30.27 37.06
N ALA A 22 57.61 -29.19 37.83
CA ALA A 22 58.13 -29.06 39.19
C ALA A 22 57.10 -28.29 40.04
N LEU A 23 56.83 -28.70 41.28
CA LEU A 23 55.78 -28.10 42.12
C LEU A 23 56.23 -27.98 43.59
N SER A 24 56.46 -26.75 44.06
CA SER A 24 56.55 -26.32 45.47
C SER A 24 57.00 -24.84 45.51
N GLY A 25 56.63 -24.00 46.48
CA GLY A 25 55.69 -24.19 47.60
C GLY A 25 55.02 -22.85 47.99
N CYS A 26 54.10 -22.88 48.96
CA CYS A 26 53.24 -21.74 49.27
C CYS A 26 53.89 -20.69 50.19
N SER A 27 53.62 -19.39 49.96
CA SER A 27 53.52 -18.37 51.01
C SER A 27 52.84 -17.09 50.51
N GLY A 28 52.18 -16.35 51.41
CA GLY A 28 51.91 -14.91 51.29
C GLY A 28 50.92 -14.45 50.20
N GLY A 29 49.72 -14.01 50.60
CA GLY A 29 48.83 -13.28 49.72
C GLY A 29 49.14 -11.78 49.68
N SER A 30 48.89 -11.16 48.53
CA SER A 30 48.69 -9.72 48.36
C SER A 30 47.73 -9.53 47.19
N ASP A 31 46.70 -8.70 47.36
CA ASP A 31 45.72 -8.49 46.31
C ASP A 31 46.38 -7.85 45.08
N GLY A 32 46.17 -8.47 43.91
CA GLY A 32 46.75 -8.01 42.66
C GLY A 32 46.30 -6.58 42.36
N ALA A 33 47.25 -5.68 42.08
CA ALA A 33 46.95 -4.30 41.76
C ALA A 33 45.91 -4.20 40.64
N ALA A 34 44.96 -3.28 40.78
CA ALA A 34 43.92 -3.06 39.79
C ALA A 34 44.54 -2.88 38.40
N GLY A 35 44.05 -3.66 37.43
CA GLY A 35 44.52 -3.59 36.05
C GLY A 35 44.42 -2.15 35.52
N ALA A 36 45.43 -1.71 34.77
CA ALA A 36 45.45 -0.36 34.22
C ALA A 36 44.15 -0.07 33.45
N ALA A 37 43.56 1.10 33.72
CA ALA A 37 42.33 1.52 33.04
C ALA A 37 42.52 1.44 31.52
N GLY A 38 41.53 0.88 30.83
CA GLY A 38 41.53 0.81 29.37
C GLY A 38 41.72 2.19 28.77
N ALA A 39 42.51 2.30 27.70
CA ALA A 39 42.75 3.57 27.03
C ALA A 39 41.42 4.22 26.64
N ALA A 40 41.23 5.48 27.02
CA ALA A 40 40.00 6.21 26.73
C ALA A 40 39.74 6.23 25.21
N GLY A 41 38.50 5.96 24.81
CA GLY A 41 38.07 6.05 23.42
C GLY A 41 38.32 7.46 22.87
N THR A 42 38.73 7.55 21.61
CA THR A 42 38.90 8.84 20.93
C THR A 42 37.56 9.58 20.87
N THR A 43 37.57 10.88 21.17
CA THR A 43 36.38 11.73 21.02
C THR A 43 35.89 11.66 19.57
N GLY A 44 34.58 11.51 19.37
CA GLY A 44 33.98 11.61 18.04
C GLY A 44 34.35 12.91 17.34
N ALA A 45 34.44 12.89 16.00
CA ALA A 45 34.61 14.11 15.23
C ALA A 45 33.48 15.10 15.54
N THR A 46 33.81 16.38 15.69
CA THR A 46 32.82 17.42 15.96
C THR A 46 31.80 17.48 14.84
N GLY A 47 30.53 17.24 15.16
CA GLY A 47 29.41 17.39 14.24
C GLY A 47 29.16 18.85 13.86
N PRO A 48 28.12 19.13 13.04
CA PRO A 48 27.77 20.49 12.68
C PRO A 48 27.48 21.35 13.91
N ALA A 49 27.85 22.63 13.83
CA ALA A 49 27.52 23.62 14.85
C ALA A 49 26.01 23.67 15.11
N GLY A 50 25.63 23.92 16.37
CA GLY A 50 24.23 24.08 16.76
C GLY A 50 23.57 25.34 16.19
N PRO A 51 22.25 25.49 16.34
CA PRO A 51 21.48 26.59 15.78
C PRO A 51 21.96 27.96 16.28
N SER A 52 22.13 28.91 15.35
CA SER A 52 22.73 30.22 15.61
C SER A 52 21.66 31.31 15.84
N GLY A 53 21.01 31.31 17.01
CA GLY A 53 20.00 32.31 17.33
C GLY A 53 19.77 32.59 18.81
N ALA A 54 19.78 33.86 19.20
CA ALA A 54 19.39 34.34 20.54
C ALA A 54 17.87 34.35 20.77
N THR A 55 17.12 33.51 20.03
CA THR A 55 15.66 33.38 20.12
C THR A 55 15.32 31.91 20.11
N LEU A 56 14.80 31.43 21.23
CA LEU A 56 14.56 30.01 21.51
C LEU A 56 13.06 29.70 21.45
N THR A 57 12.73 28.44 21.20
CA THR A 57 11.35 27.92 21.26
C THR A 57 11.19 27.09 22.54
N GLY A 58 10.58 27.71 23.55
CA GLY A 58 10.39 27.12 24.88
C GLY A 58 9.12 26.30 24.97
N LEU A 59 9.23 24.97 25.01
CA LEU A 59 8.09 24.05 24.92
C LEU A 59 7.05 24.22 26.04
N SER A 60 7.47 24.70 27.22
CA SER A 60 6.59 25.01 28.35
C SER A 60 5.72 26.27 28.17
N SER A 61 5.96 27.04 27.12
CA SER A 61 5.17 28.25 26.78
C SER A 61 4.17 28.04 25.64
N LEU A 62 4.15 26.83 25.06
CA LEU A 62 3.27 26.46 23.95
C LEU A 62 1.99 25.78 24.45
N THR A 63 0.87 25.99 23.75
CA THR A 63 -0.38 25.24 24.00
C THR A 63 -0.26 23.78 23.53
N ALA A 64 -1.23 22.93 23.89
CA ALA A 64 -1.26 21.54 23.45
C ALA A 64 -1.34 21.42 21.91
N GLU A 65 -2.11 22.31 21.28
CA GLU A 65 -2.30 22.40 19.83
C GLU A 65 -1.01 22.87 19.13
N GLN A 66 -0.33 23.86 19.72
CA GLN A 66 0.97 24.32 19.23
C GLN A 66 2.03 23.21 19.31
N LEU A 67 2.09 22.49 20.44
CA LEU A 67 2.98 21.33 20.61
C LEU A 67 2.62 20.17 19.66
N ALA A 68 1.34 19.98 19.35
CA ALA A 68 0.90 18.98 18.37
C ALA A 68 1.29 19.34 16.93
N SER A 69 1.20 20.63 16.56
CA SER A 69 1.63 21.16 15.27
C SER A 69 3.16 21.19 15.09
N LEU A 70 3.91 21.19 16.19
CA LEU A 70 5.35 21.43 16.19
C LEU A 70 6.11 20.41 15.34
N THR A 71 6.98 20.91 14.48
CA THR A 71 7.92 20.11 13.69
C THR A 71 9.34 20.40 14.17
N LEU A 72 10.10 19.34 14.43
CA LEU A 72 11.42 19.39 15.06
C LEU A 72 12.48 18.75 14.17
N SER A 73 13.67 19.36 14.13
CA SER A 73 14.90 18.80 13.59
C SER A 73 16.02 18.86 14.65
N GLY A 74 17.20 18.33 14.34
CA GLY A 74 18.30 18.29 15.29
C GLY A 74 19.54 17.59 14.77
N GLY A 75 20.63 17.71 15.51
CA GLY A 75 21.93 17.14 15.16
C GLY A 75 22.70 16.66 16.38
N VAL A 76 23.74 15.87 16.15
CA VAL A 76 24.67 15.39 17.20
C VAL A 76 26.01 16.09 17.01
N THR A 77 26.48 16.77 18.05
CA THR A 77 27.75 17.50 18.06
C THR A 77 28.92 16.60 18.43
N SER A 78 28.71 15.60 19.30
CA SER A 78 29.72 14.57 19.58
C SER A 78 29.12 13.34 20.25
N VAL A 79 29.76 12.18 20.08
CA VAL A 79 29.56 10.99 20.91
C VAL A 79 30.91 10.54 21.44
N THR A 80 30.98 10.29 22.75
CA THR A 80 32.17 9.76 23.44
C THR A 80 31.80 8.45 24.09
N ILE A 81 32.47 7.35 23.71
CA ILE A 81 32.27 6.04 24.32
C ILE A 81 33.39 5.79 25.34
N ALA A 82 33.13 6.18 26.59
CA ALA A 82 34.04 6.03 27.72
C ALA A 82 33.49 5.07 28.81
N SER A 83 32.49 4.24 28.46
CA SER A 83 31.84 3.27 29.35
C SER A 83 31.32 3.87 30.68
N PRO A 84 30.14 4.51 30.70
CA PRO A 84 29.10 4.52 29.66
C PRO A 84 29.29 5.57 28.55
N PRO A 85 28.50 5.48 27.45
CA PRO A 85 28.40 6.53 26.43
C PRO A 85 27.92 7.90 26.95
N VAL A 86 28.48 8.97 26.39
CA VAL A 86 27.98 10.35 26.53
C VAL A 86 27.73 10.94 25.14
N VAL A 87 26.59 11.60 24.95
CA VAL A 87 26.13 12.23 23.71
C VAL A 87 25.89 13.70 23.94
N ASN A 88 26.43 14.57 23.07
CA ASN A 88 26.06 15.98 22.99
C ASN A 88 25.27 16.22 21.71
N PHE A 89 24.08 16.78 21.81
CA PHE A 89 23.14 16.96 20.70
C PHE A 89 22.38 18.28 20.82
N TRP A 90 21.71 18.69 19.75
CA TRP A 90 20.89 19.89 19.71
C TRP A 90 19.57 19.63 18.98
N VAL A 91 18.55 20.42 19.32
CA VAL A 91 17.20 20.33 18.75
C VAL A 91 16.73 21.73 18.36
N GLU A 92 16.10 21.82 17.19
CA GLU A 92 15.53 23.07 16.66
C GLU A 92 14.08 22.86 16.20
N ASP A 93 13.35 23.96 16.01
CA ASP A 93 12.06 23.97 15.31
C ASP A 93 12.21 24.23 13.81
N ALA A 94 11.11 24.12 13.05
CA ALA A 94 11.08 24.40 11.61
C ALA A 94 11.43 25.87 11.22
N ALA A 95 11.70 26.76 12.18
CA ALA A 95 12.22 28.11 11.96
C ALA A 95 13.71 28.25 12.35
N GLY A 96 14.41 27.16 12.68
CA GLY A 96 15.83 27.12 13.05
C GLY A 96 16.13 27.63 14.46
N LYS A 97 15.12 27.72 15.34
CA LYS A 97 15.31 28.17 16.73
C LYS A 97 15.65 27.01 17.64
N GLY A 98 16.65 27.17 18.51
CA GLY A 98 16.97 26.19 19.55
C GLY A 98 15.77 25.90 20.46
N VAL A 99 15.47 24.62 20.66
CA VAL A 99 14.27 24.15 21.38
C VAL A 99 14.62 23.77 22.82
N VAL A 100 13.99 24.43 23.79
CA VAL A 100 14.27 24.26 25.23
C VAL A 100 13.07 23.72 26.01
N GLY A 101 13.34 22.95 27.07
CA GLY A 101 12.32 22.34 27.91
C GLY A 101 11.90 20.92 27.49
N LEU A 102 12.71 20.20 26.71
CA LEU A 102 12.46 18.79 26.34
C LEU A 102 12.45 17.84 27.55
N ASP A 103 13.08 18.24 28.66
CA ASP A 103 12.99 17.64 29.99
C ASP A 103 11.65 18.00 30.68
N ALA A 104 11.32 19.29 30.72
CA ALA A 104 10.19 19.84 31.46
C ALA A 104 8.83 19.29 30.99
N VAL A 105 8.59 19.19 29.67
CA VAL A 105 7.33 18.68 29.12
C VAL A 105 7.17 17.15 29.23
N SER A 106 8.16 16.47 29.81
CA SER A 106 8.35 15.02 29.66
C SER A 106 8.40 14.26 30.98
N GLY A 107 8.51 14.98 32.10
CA GLY A 107 8.55 14.45 33.44
C GLY A 107 9.72 13.50 33.72
N ALA A 108 9.67 12.87 34.91
CA ALA A 108 10.76 12.04 35.45
C ALA A 108 11.14 10.79 34.61
N ASN A 109 10.41 10.48 33.54
CA ASN A 109 10.63 9.32 32.67
C ASN A 109 11.08 9.70 31.24
N LEU A 110 11.33 10.99 30.94
CA LEU A 110 11.54 11.52 29.60
C LEU A 110 10.51 10.99 28.59
N ALA A 111 9.22 11.27 28.81
CA ALA A 111 8.13 10.73 28.00
C ALA A 111 8.37 10.86 26.49
N ASN A 112 8.95 11.97 26.02
CA ASN A 112 9.27 12.27 24.63
C ASN A 112 10.49 11.52 24.05
N LEU A 113 11.58 11.41 24.81
CA LEU A 113 12.91 11.09 24.31
C LEU A 113 13.22 9.60 24.45
N ARG A 114 13.69 8.97 23.36
CA ARG A 114 14.18 7.59 23.37
C ARG A 114 15.55 7.52 22.69
N PHE A 115 16.50 6.91 23.37
CA PHE A 115 17.89 6.77 22.89
C PHE A 115 18.20 5.31 22.54
N THR A 116 18.79 5.06 21.38
CA THR A 116 19.27 3.72 20.99
C THR A 116 20.64 3.82 20.31
N ILE A 117 21.57 2.94 20.70
CA ILE A 117 22.86 2.73 20.02
C ILE A 117 22.92 1.28 19.52
N ALA A 118 23.37 1.11 18.28
CA ALA A 118 23.61 -0.18 17.63
C ALA A 118 24.92 -0.14 16.83
N LYS A 119 25.52 -1.32 16.59
CA LYS A 119 26.59 -1.51 15.61
C LYS A 119 26.05 -2.12 14.32
N LEU A 120 26.68 -1.80 13.19
CA LEU A 120 26.50 -2.50 11.93
C LEU A 120 27.59 -3.57 11.82
N VAL A 121 27.21 -4.84 11.95
CA VAL A 121 28.10 -5.99 11.81
C VAL A 121 28.16 -6.37 10.32
N PRO A 122 29.36 -6.49 9.72
CA PRO A 122 29.51 -6.95 8.34
C PRO A 122 28.86 -8.31 8.08
N GLY A 123 28.37 -8.51 6.86
CA GLY A 123 27.81 -9.78 6.42
C GLY A 123 28.88 -10.84 6.20
N GLU A 124 28.65 -12.05 6.73
CA GLU A 124 29.51 -13.22 6.53
C GLU A 124 28.88 -14.21 5.54
N ASN A 125 29.72 -15.00 4.85
CA ASN A 125 29.28 -16.10 3.97
C ASN A 125 28.15 -15.71 3.01
N GLY A 126 28.33 -14.60 2.29
CA GLY A 126 27.37 -14.04 1.32
C GLY A 126 26.25 -13.19 1.92
N SER A 127 25.99 -13.29 3.23
CA SER A 127 24.89 -12.59 3.89
C SER A 127 25.03 -11.06 3.79
N PRO A 128 23.95 -10.27 3.89
CA PRO A 128 24.02 -8.81 4.02
C PRO A 128 24.50 -8.39 5.42
N ASP A 129 25.08 -7.19 5.53
CA ASP A 129 25.38 -6.56 6.83
C ASP A 129 24.13 -6.45 7.71
N LYS A 130 24.29 -6.59 9.03
CA LYS A 130 23.17 -6.65 10.00
C LYS A 130 23.36 -5.68 11.17
N TRP A 131 22.28 -5.02 11.58
CA TRP A 131 22.29 -4.20 12.79
C TRP A 131 22.22 -5.09 14.03
N VAL A 132 23.00 -4.75 15.06
CA VAL A 132 22.96 -5.40 16.38
C VAL A 132 22.89 -4.29 17.43
N SER A 133 21.78 -4.26 18.18
CA SER A 133 21.53 -3.25 19.20
C SER A 133 22.23 -3.60 20.51
N TYR A 134 22.85 -2.60 21.14
CA TYR A 134 23.31 -2.68 22.53
C TYR A 134 22.18 -2.41 23.52
N MET A 135 21.18 -1.62 23.11
CA MET A 135 19.99 -1.39 23.92
C MET A 135 19.08 -2.61 23.85
N VAL A 136 19.33 -3.56 24.76
CA VAL A 136 18.54 -4.77 24.94
C VAL A 136 17.99 -4.90 26.36
N THR A 137 16.88 -5.62 26.51
CA THR A 137 16.40 -6.17 27.79
C THR A 137 17.32 -7.31 28.27
N ASP A 138 17.08 -7.82 29.48
CA ASP A 138 17.83 -8.96 30.04
C ASP A 138 17.61 -10.26 29.25
N THR A 139 16.49 -10.34 28.52
CA THR A 139 16.19 -11.39 27.51
C THR A 139 16.80 -11.09 26.13
N SER A 140 17.80 -10.20 26.07
CA SER A 140 18.50 -9.75 24.86
C SER A 140 17.61 -9.15 23.75
N ARG A 141 16.38 -8.71 24.05
CA ARG A 141 15.45 -8.15 23.05
C ARG A 141 15.70 -6.65 22.84
N PRO A 142 15.89 -6.18 21.59
CA PRO A 142 16.13 -4.75 21.31
C PRO A 142 15.04 -3.80 21.82
N THR A 143 15.48 -2.68 22.38
CA THR A 143 14.68 -1.64 23.05
C THR A 143 15.35 -0.26 22.96
N THR A 144 14.92 0.69 23.80
CA THR A 144 15.40 2.07 23.92
C THR A 144 15.73 2.40 25.37
N GLU A 145 16.65 3.33 25.61
CA GLU A 145 16.87 3.95 26.91
C GLU A 145 16.04 5.23 27.10
N ARG A 146 15.74 5.54 28.36
CA ARG A 146 15.21 6.84 28.83
C ARG A 146 15.50 6.97 30.33
N VAL A 147 16.34 7.93 30.73
CA VAL A 147 16.63 8.22 32.15
C VAL A 147 16.71 9.73 32.34
N ALA A 148 15.74 10.34 33.02
CA ALA A 148 15.66 11.79 33.15
C ALA A 148 16.85 12.42 33.89
N ALA A 149 17.34 11.73 34.93
CA ALA A 149 18.51 12.18 35.70
C ALA A 149 19.82 12.25 34.89
N ASN A 150 19.86 11.65 33.69
CA ASN A 150 21.03 11.65 32.83
C ASN A 150 20.96 12.66 31.67
N LEU A 151 19.84 13.39 31.53
CA LEU A 151 19.69 14.45 30.54
C LEU A 151 19.99 15.81 31.18
N VAL A 152 20.93 16.54 30.60
CA VAL A 152 21.23 17.93 30.94
C VAL A 152 20.81 18.81 29.76
N SER A 153 20.01 19.84 30.00
CA SER A 153 19.79 20.92 29.03
C SER A 153 20.69 22.10 29.37
N HIS A 154 21.31 22.70 28.36
CA HIS A 154 22.20 23.86 28.53
C HIS A 154 21.48 25.20 28.39
N GLY A 155 20.16 25.19 28.16
CA GLY A 155 19.31 26.37 28.10
C GLY A 155 19.34 27.15 26.77
N ASP A 156 20.06 26.64 25.76
CA ASP A 156 20.27 27.25 24.44
C ASP A 156 19.75 26.40 23.26
N GLY A 157 19.09 25.28 23.54
CA GLY A 157 18.67 24.28 22.56
C GLY A 157 19.65 23.12 22.39
N THR A 158 20.80 23.16 23.09
CA THR A 158 21.74 22.04 23.19
C THR A 158 21.54 21.24 24.49
N TYR A 159 21.94 19.97 24.43
CA TYR A 159 21.69 18.97 25.45
C TYR A 159 22.85 17.96 25.54
N THR A 160 23.09 17.43 26.74
CA THR A 160 23.96 16.27 26.97
C THR A 160 23.12 15.12 27.53
N TYR A 161 23.28 13.91 26.99
CA TYR A 161 22.70 12.68 27.55
C TYR A 161 23.80 11.66 27.85
N THR A 162 23.85 11.17 29.08
CA THR A 162 24.70 10.05 29.50
C THR A 162 23.88 8.77 29.54
N PHE A 163 24.38 7.69 28.94
CA PHE A 163 23.67 6.41 29.00
C PHE A 163 23.83 5.76 30.37
N SER A 164 22.81 5.04 30.83
CA SER A 164 22.93 4.15 32.00
C SER A 164 23.49 2.78 31.62
N LYS A 165 23.29 2.32 30.38
CA LYS A 165 23.87 1.07 29.86
C LYS A 165 25.27 1.32 29.30
N ASP A 166 26.28 0.74 29.95
CA ASP A 166 27.60 0.56 29.35
C ASP A 166 27.53 -0.44 28.18
N LEU A 167 28.17 -0.10 27.07
CA LEU A 167 28.26 -0.94 25.87
C LEU A 167 29.25 -2.11 26.06
N ALA A 168 30.27 -1.94 26.91
CA ALA A 168 31.31 -2.95 27.14
C ALA A 168 30.80 -4.17 27.92
N THR A 169 29.71 -4.01 28.69
CA THR A 169 29.17 -5.06 29.58
C THR A 169 27.83 -5.62 29.12
N VAL A 170 27.39 -5.42 27.87
CA VAL A 170 26.08 -5.89 27.40
C VAL A 170 26.07 -7.41 27.20
N PRO A 171 25.23 -8.18 27.91
CA PRO A 171 25.18 -9.63 27.76
C PRO A 171 24.83 -10.05 26.32
N GLY A 172 25.71 -10.85 25.71
CA GLY A 172 25.56 -11.34 24.34
C GLY A 172 25.87 -10.32 23.23
N VAL A 173 26.31 -9.09 23.54
CA VAL A 173 26.64 -8.06 22.54
C VAL A 173 27.98 -7.40 22.87
N ALA A 174 29.07 -7.95 22.32
CA ALA A 174 30.41 -7.38 22.49
C ALA A 174 30.52 -5.95 21.90
N TYR A 175 31.24 -5.06 22.58
CA TYR A 175 31.60 -3.75 22.04
C TYR A 175 32.77 -3.87 21.06
N GLU A 176 32.59 -3.36 19.84
CA GLU A 176 33.56 -3.47 18.75
C GLU A 176 33.83 -2.07 18.15
N PRO A 177 34.74 -1.26 18.74
CA PRO A 177 34.88 0.16 18.42
C PRO A 177 35.33 0.45 16.97
N THR A 178 35.88 -0.54 16.26
CA THR A 178 36.27 -0.44 14.85
C THR A 178 35.10 -0.55 13.87
N LEU A 179 33.93 -1.01 14.32
CA LEU A 179 32.73 -1.12 13.49
C LEU A 179 31.94 0.20 13.44
N LYS A 180 31.19 0.38 12.35
CA LYS A 180 30.24 1.48 12.18
C LYS A 180 29.14 1.37 13.26
N HIS A 181 28.82 2.46 13.92
CA HIS A 181 27.78 2.58 14.93
C HIS A 181 26.72 3.60 14.50
N ARG A 182 25.45 3.32 14.82
CA ARG A 182 24.34 4.28 14.72
C ARG A 182 23.81 4.62 16.11
N LEU A 183 23.67 5.90 16.36
CA LEU A 183 22.87 6.49 17.42
C LEU A 183 21.56 6.99 16.79
N ALA A 184 20.45 6.77 17.48
CA ALA A 184 19.17 7.38 17.18
C ALA A 184 18.58 8.03 18.44
N ILE A 185 18.13 9.28 18.31
CA ILE A 185 17.41 10.04 19.33
C ILE A 185 16.02 10.36 18.79
N ARG A 186 15.01 9.63 19.25
CA ARG A 186 13.60 9.85 18.88
C ARG A 186 12.98 10.89 19.81
N ILE A 187 12.28 11.88 19.26
CA ILE A 187 11.50 12.89 19.99
C ILE A 187 10.03 12.71 19.62
N ALA A 188 9.23 12.12 20.51
CA ALA A 188 7.77 12.00 20.36
C ALA A 188 7.07 11.58 21.66
N SER A 189 6.01 12.28 22.06
CA SER A 189 5.01 11.88 23.06
C SER A 189 3.92 12.93 23.10
N SER A 190 2.67 12.57 23.41
CA SER A 190 1.63 13.59 23.66
C SER A 190 2.14 14.67 24.63
N PRO A 191 2.00 15.98 24.32
CA PRO A 191 1.29 16.56 23.18
C PRO A 191 2.08 16.65 21.85
N ILE A 192 3.39 16.39 21.82
CA ILE A 192 4.23 16.36 20.60
C ILE A 192 3.93 15.10 19.76
N VAL A 193 2.94 15.18 18.86
CA VAL A 193 2.42 14.08 18.02
C VAL A 193 3.03 14.00 16.61
N ASN A 194 4.06 14.79 16.32
CA ASN A 194 4.87 14.74 15.11
C ASN A 194 6.29 14.25 15.44
N PRO A 195 6.59 12.95 15.29
CA PRO A 195 7.87 12.39 15.70
C PRO A 195 9.04 12.84 14.82
N ALA A 196 10.07 13.36 15.47
CA ALA A 196 11.39 13.55 14.89
C ALA A 196 12.34 12.42 15.33
N VAL A 197 13.33 12.09 14.49
CA VAL A 197 14.43 11.19 14.87
C VAL A 197 15.75 11.77 14.37
N ILE A 198 16.64 12.12 15.30
CA ILE A 198 18.01 12.53 15.01
C ILE A 198 18.86 11.26 14.87
N PHE A 199 19.62 11.14 13.78
CA PHE A 199 20.54 10.03 13.54
C PHE A 199 21.99 10.51 13.50
N TYR A 200 22.89 9.71 14.04
CA TYR A 200 24.34 9.91 13.90
C TYR A 200 25.03 8.57 13.63
N ASP A 201 25.79 8.51 12.54
CA ASP A 201 26.52 7.31 12.11
C ASP A 201 28.03 7.58 12.12
N TRP A 202 28.80 6.86 12.95
CA TRP A 202 30.25 7.08 13.13
C TRP A 202 31.02 5.78 13.42
N ILE A 203 32.35 5.84 13.46
CA ILE A 203 33.23 4.74 13.89
C ILE A 203 33.90 5.14 15.23
N PRO A 204 33.57 4.49 16.37
CA PRO A 204 34.07 4.90 17.68
C PRO A 204 35.60 4.92 17.83
N ALA A 205 36.35 4.04 17.17
CA ALA A 205 37.81 3.95 17.28
C ALA A 205 38.56 5.12 16.61
N THR A 206 37.93 5.82 15.66
CA THR A 206 38.54 6.91 14.87
C THR A 206 37.79 8.24 15.00
N GLY A 207 36.60 8.22 15.60
CA GLY A 207 35.66 9.33 15.64
C GLY A 207 35.02 9.70 14.30
N ALA A 208 35.42 9.05 13.19
CA ALA A 208 35.02 9.45 11.84
C ALA A 208 33.53 9.18 11.55
N THR A 209 32.88 10.11 10.85
CA THR A 209 31.50 9.97 10.35
C THR A 209 31.42 8.95 9.21
N VAL A 210 30.32 8.20 9.15
CA VAL A 210 30.10 7.20 8.10
C VAL A 210 29.38 7.84 6.91
N ALA A 211 29.97 7.74 5.72
CA ALA A 211 29.36 8.23 4.48
C ALA A 211 28.02 7.54 4.16
N ALA A 212 27.10 8.22 3.47
CA ALA A 212 25.76 7.68 3.16
C ALA A 212 25.81 6.33 2.41
N ALA A 213 26.78 6.17 1.49
CA ALA A 213 27.08 4.92 0.78
C ALA A 213 27.48 3.74 1.69
N ASP A 214 27.81 4.02 2.96
CA ASP A 214 28.22 3.05 3.97
C ASP A 214 27.21 2.87 5.13
N GLN A 215 26.14 3.69 5.19
CA GLN A 215 25.15 3.77 6.29
C GLN A 215 24.03 2.70 6.29
N ARG A 216 23.99 1.79 5.30
CA ARG A 216 22.93 0.77 5.10
C ARG A 216 21.51 1.38 5.13
N ILE A 217 21.17 2.13 4.09
CA ILE A 217 19.85 2.70 3.82
C ILE A 217 19.32 2.08 2.50
N ILE A 218 18.39 1.14 2.63
CA ILE A 218 17.87 0.30 1.52
C ILE A 218 16.48 0.77 1.05
N THR A 219 15.83 1.63 1.81
CA THR A 219 14.53 2.24 1.52
C THR A 219 14.43 3.56 2.28
N THR A 220 13.56 4.47 1.85
CA THR A 220 13.28 5.76 2.49
C THR A 220 11.96 5.72 3.25
N LYS A 221 11.74 6.68 4.15
CA LYS A 221 10.42 6.91 4.77
C LYS A 221 9.35 7.19 3.71
N ASP A 222 9.71 7.97 2.69
CA ASP A 222 8.82 8.44 1.62
C ASP A 222 8.28 7.29 0.76
N ALA A 223 9.10 6.26 0.53
CA ALA A 223 8.70 5.03 -0.16
C ALA A 223 7.63 4.23 0.61
N CYS A 224 7.49 4.43 1.92
CA CYS A 224 6.42 3.83 2.73
C CYS A 224 5.17 4.73 2.84
N ILE A 225 5.35 6.05 3.01
CA ILE A 225 4.22 6.98 3.19
C ILE A 225 3.50 7.34 1.87
N SER A 226 4.04 6.94 0.72
CA SER A 226 3.33 6.85 -0.57
C SER A 226 1.98 6.13 -0.46
N CYS A 227 1.91 5.05 0.31
CA CYS A 227 0.69 4.28 0.58
C CYS A 227 0.14 4.53 2.00
N HIS A 228 1.02 4.78 2.99
CA HIS A 228 0.63 4.91 4.39
C HIS A 228 0.23 6.34 4.84
N GLY A 229 0.61 7.38 4.11
CA GLY A 229 0.43 8.79 4.51
C GLY A 229 1.30 9.24 5.69
N LYS A 230 1.28 8.50 6.81
CA LYS A 230 2.16 8.65 7.98
C LYS A 230 2.38 7.28 8.61
N LEU A 231 3.64 6.87 8.78
CA LEU A 231 3.97 5.72 9.64
C LEU A 231 3.79 6.14 11.11
N THR A 232 3.09 5.32 11.91
CA THR A 232 2.70 5.64 13.30
C THR A 232 2.88 4.42 14.23
N MET A 233 3.99 3.68 14.06
CA MET A 233 4.20 2.39 14.70
C MET A 233 4.44 2.50 16.23
N HIS A 234 4.03 1.45 16.95
CA HIS A 234 4.09 1.31 18.42
C HIS A 234 3.59 2.56 19.19
N GLY A 235 2.31 2.92 18.98
CA GLY A 235 1.70 4.07 19.63
C GLY A 235 2.15 5.40 19.04
N GLY A 236 2.25 5.50 17.71
CA GLY A 236 2.53 6.73 16.99
C GLY A 236 4.01 7.15 16.92
N GLY A 237 4.84 6.72 17.86
CA GLY A 237 6.17 7.31 18.05
C GLY A 237 7.29 6.85 17.12
N TYR A 238 7.10 5.83 16.27
CA TYR A 238 8.14 5.31 15.38
C TYR A 238 7.71 5.42 13.91
N VAL A 239 8.48 6.19 13.13
CA VAL A 239 8.01 6.74 11.83
C VAL A 239 9.04 6.64 10.69
N ASP A 240 10.20 6.04 10.94
CA ASP A 240 11.36 6.05 10.03
C ASP A 240 12.05 4.68 9.99
N PRO A 241 12.27 4.07 8.81
CA PRO A 241 12.92 2.76 8.69
C PRO A 241 14.34 2.73 9.26
N LYS A 242 15.11 3.83 9.24
CA LYS A 242 16.45 3.94 9.86
C LYS A 242 16.42 3.74 11.37
N MET A 243 15.28 3.98 12.03
CA MET A 243 15.04 3.67 13.44
C MET A 243 14.51 2.24 13.61
N CYS A 244 13.56 1.81 12.77
CA CYS A 244 12.95 0.48 12.86
C CYS A 244 14.00 -0.65 12.82
N VAL A 245 15.00 -0.56 11.93
CA VAL A 245 16.08 -1.55 11.80
C VAL A 245 16.99 -1.66 13.05
N LEU A 246 16.94 -0.72 13.99
CA LEU A 246 17.69 -0.80 15.26
C LEU A 246 16.96 -1.64 16.31
N CYS A 247 15.67 -1.89 16.13
CA CYS A 247 14.85 -2.71 17.01
C CYS A 247 14.37 -4.02 16.37
N HIS A 248 14.30 -4.07 15.04
CA HIS A 248 13.89 -5.23 14.24
C HIS A 248 15.12 -5.92 13.64
N THR A 249 15.80 -6.70 14.49
CA THR A 249 17.03 -7.45 14.18
C THR A 249 16.87 -8.92 14.57
N ASP A 250 17.74 -9.80 14.07
CA ASP A 250 17.76 -11.24 14.39
C ASP A 250 17.83 -11.55 15.90
N GLN A 251 18.27 -10.60 16.74
CA GLN A 251 18.16 -10.68 18.22
C GLN A 251 16.72 -10.96 18.70
N ARG A 252 15.69 -10.67 17.88
CA ARG A 252 14.29 -11.03 18.11
C ARG A 252 14.05 -12.55 18.23
N ARG A 253 14.99 -13.40 17.78
CA ARG A 253 14.97 -14.87 17.99
C ARG A 253 15.33 -15.32 19.40
N ILE A 254 16.00 -14.48 20.20
CA ILE A 254 16.64 -14.94 21.44
C ILE A 254 15.54 -15.31 22.44
N GLY A 255 15.65 -16.51 23.01
CA GLY A 255 14.62 -17.08 23.89
C GLY A 255 13.31 -17.43 23.17
N ARG A 256 13.33 -17.69 21.84
CA ARG A 256 12.16 -18.15 21.08
C ARG A 256 12.33 -19.60 20.61
N THR A 257 11.26 -20.37 20.74
CA THR A 257 11.11 -21.70 20.13
C THR A 257 10.73 -21.54 18.66
N GLU A 258 11.14 -22.50 17.82
CA GLU A 258 10.68 -22.63 16.44
C GLU A 258 9.15 -22.87 16.41
N ALA A 259 8.41 -22.17 15.55
CA ALA A 259 6.96 -22.31 15.49
C ALA A 259 6.54 -23.68 14.91
N ALA A 260 5.64 -24.39 15.59
CA ALA A 260 5.16 -25.70 15.18
C ALA A 260 4.20 -25.62 13.98
N THR A 261 4.34 -26.54 13.02
CA THR A 261 3.50 -26.64 11.83
C THR A 261 2.84 -28.01 11.68
N ASP A 262 1.71 -28.04 10.96
CA ASP A 262 1.04 -29.27 10.54
C ASP A 262 1.75 -29.93 9.33
N ALA A 263 1.16 -31.01 8.80
CA ALA A 263 1.66 -31.71 7.62
C ALA A 263 1.51 -30.92 6.30
N SER A 264 0.74 -29.84 6.29
CA SER A 264 0.57 -28.91 5.17
C SER A 264 1.54 -27.71 5.25
N GLY A 265 2.19 -27.51 6.40
CA GLY A 265 3.12 -26.40 6.67
C GLY A 265 2.51 -25.19 7.37
N ASN A 266 1.22 -25.22 7.75
CA ASN A 266 0.53 -24.15 8.47
C ASN A 266 0.84 -24.20 9.96
N PHE A 267 0.81 -23.06 10.65
CA PHE A 267 1.08 -23.05 12.10
C PHE A 267 -0.10 -23.61 12.90
N THR A 268 0.20 -24.50 13.85
CA THR A 268 -0.82 -25.27 14.61
C THR A 268 -1.39 -24.53 15.82
N ASP A 269 -0.64 -23.56 16.37
CA ASP A 269 -1.07 -22.75 17.51
C ASP A 269 -0.83 -21.27 17.20
N ARG A 270 -1.90 -20.60 16.75
CA ARG A 270 -1.92 -19.17 16.43
C ARG A 270 -1.84 -18.28 17.66
N ALA A 271 -2.17 -18.77 18.86
CA ALA A 271 -2.10 -17.99 20.11
C ALA A 271 -0.66 -17.92 20.65
N SER A 272 0.14 -18.99 20.50
CA SER A 272 1.54 -19.05 20.93
C SER A 272 2.45 -17.97 20.31
N GLY A 273 2.14 -17.60 19.06
CA GLY A 273 2.81 -16.54 18.31
C GLY A 273 4.04 -17.00 17.52
N THR A 274 4.04 -16.70 16.22
CA THR A 274 5.07 -17.10 15.25
C THR A 274 6.26 -16.14 15.28
N TYR A 275 7.15 -16.26 16.28
CA TYR A 275 8.32 -15.38 16.44
C TYR A 275 9.59 -15.86 15.72
N LEU A 276 9.70 -17.16 15.45
CA LEU A 276 10.83 -17.84 14.81
C LEU A 276 10.29 -18.85 13.81
N VAL A 277 10.69 -18.73 12.53
CA VAL A 277 10.18 -19.57 11.43
C VAL A 277 11.32 -19.97 10.47
N ASP A 278 11.50 -21.28 10.30
CA ASP A 278 12.64 -21.92 9.64
C ASP A 278 13.98 -21.33 10.14
N SER A 279 14.10 -21.18 11.47
CA SER A 279 15.25 -20.61 12.18
C SER A 279 15.64 -19.19 11.75
N ARG A 280 14.66 -18.39 11.31
CA ARG A 280 14.79 -16.95 11.03
C ARG A 280 13.87 -16.15 11.94
N ALA A 281 14.37 -15.09 12.55
CA ALA A 281 13.53 -14.19 13.34
C ALA A 281 12.45 -13.56 12.46
N VAL A 282 11.17 -13.82 12.74
CA VAL A 282 10.04 -13.19 12.02
C VAL A 282 10.02 -11.67 12.26
N GLY A 283 10.58 -11.24 13.38
CA GLY A 283 10.73 -9.83 13.76
C GLY A 283 11.95 -9.09 13.20
N ASP A 284 12.84 -9.71 12.41
CA ASP A 284 13.90 -8.97 11.70
C ASP A 284 13.27 -8.17 10.54
N PHE A 285 13.73 -6.94 10.30
CA PHE A 285 13.02 -5.96 9.48
C PHE A 285 12.70 -6.43 8.05
N PRO A 286 13.62 -7.05 7.27
CA PRO A 286 13.29 -7.54 5.93
C PRO A 286 12.25 -8.67 5.98
N ASN A 287 12.34 -9.57 6.98
CA ASN A 287 11.43 -10.71 7.11
C ASN A 287 10.02 -10.24 7.48
N LEU A 288 9.92 -9.33 8.46
CA LEU A 288 8.66 -8.73 8.91
C LEU A 288 7.97 -7.96 7.78
N ILE A 289 8.68 -7.04 7.12
CA ILE A 289 8.09 -6.16 6.09
C ILE A 289 7.71 -6.96 4.85
N HIS A 290 8.55 -7.90 4.39
CA HIS A 290 8.19 -8.74 3.25
C HIS A 290 6.98 -9.64 3.54
N LYS A 291 6.89 -10.26 4.72
CA LYS A 291 5.70 -11.06 5.10
C LYS A 291 4.44 -10.23 5.22
N THR A 292 4.54 -9.02 5.76
CA THR A 292 3.41 -8.08 5.87
C THR A 292 2.78 -7.76 4.51
N HIS A 293 3.60 -7.56 3.47
CA HIS A 293 3.12 -7.20 2.13
C HIS A 293 2.88 -8.41 1.21
N MET A 294 3.44 -9.58 1.52
CA MET A 294 3.03 -10.84 0.92
C MET A 294 1.64 -11.29 1.38
N ALA A 295 1.27 -10.95 2.61
CA ALA A 295 -0.11 -11.00 3.07
C ALA A 295 -0.76 -12.40 2.84
N ASN A 296 -1.98 -12.46 2.27
CA ASN A 296 -2.67 -13.68 1.87
C ASN A 296 -2.01 -14.52 0.75
N LEU A 297 -0.85 -14.11 0.22
CA LEU A 297 -0.08 -14.82 -0.82
C LEU A 297 1.04 -15.70 -0.22
N LEU A 298 1.17 -15.73 1.11
CA LEU A 298 2.10 -16.61 1.81
C LEU A 298 1.67 -18.08 1.68
N SER A 299 2.65 -18.99 1.63
CA SER A 299 2.42 -20.43 1.49
C SER A 299 2.01 -21.11 2.80
N LYS A 300 2.20 -20.43 3.95
CA LYS A 300 1.84 -20.90 5.29
C LYS A 300 0.76 -19.99 5.89
N ALA A 301 -0.31 -20.56 6.44
CA ALA A 301 -1.35 -19.82 7.18
C ALA A 301 -1.07 -19.81 8.70
N ASN A 302 -1.86 -19.02 9.45
CA ASN A 302 -1.81 -18.86 10.91
C ASN A 302 -0.57 -18.14 11.48
N TYR A 303 -0.08 -17.12 10.79
CA TYR A 303 0.93 -16.23 11.36
C TYR A 303 0.34 -15.36 12.48
N ASN A 304 1.10 -15.18 13.56
CA ASN A 304 0.84 -14.20 14.61
C ASN A 304 2.18 -13.64 15.12
N TYR A 305 2.64 -12.55 14.53
CA TYR A 305 3.77 -11.79 15.06
C TYR A 305 3.25 -10.65 15.96
N GLY A 306 2.88 -10.99 17.19
CA GLY A 306 2.45 -10.00 18.20
C GLY A 306 1.17 -9.25 17.82
N ARG A 307 0.12 -10.01 17.46
CA ARG A 307 -1.16 -9.55 16.88
C ARG A 307 -1.08 -8.94 15.47
N VAL A 308 0.05 -9.06 14.78
CA VAL A 308 0.11 -8.90 13.31
C VAL A 308 -0.12 -10.26 12.64
N PHE A 309 -1.22 -10.35 11.89
CA PHE A 309 -1.71 -11.56 11.23
C PHE A 309 -1.47 -11.48 9.71
N PHE A 310 -0.32 -11.95 9.22
CA PHE A 310 0.07 -11.74 7.82
C PHE A 310 -0.93 -12.34 6.82
N ASP A 311 -1.37 -13.58 7.08
CA ASP A 311 -2.26 -14.36 6.22
C ASP A 311 -3.69 -13.80 6.08
N LEU A 312 -4.12 -12.85 6.91
CA LEU A 312 -5.46 -12.23 6.82
C LEU A 312 -5.47 -10.84 6.17
N MET A 313 -4.30 -10.29 5.83
CA MET A 313 -4.19 -9.03 5.10
C MET A 313 -4.26 -9.26 3.59
N GLY A 314 -4.45 -8.19 2.80
CA GLY A 314 -4.31 -8.22 1.34
C GLY A 314 -3.53 -7.01 0.82
N PHE A 315 -2.64 -7.23 -0.15
CA PHE A 315 -1.81 -6.17 -0.75
C PHE A 315 -2.31 -5.82 -2.15
N SER A 316 -3.26 -4.88 -2.22
CA SER A 316 -3.97 -4.56 -3.47
C SER A 316 -3.15 -3.62 -4.37
N MET A 317 -2.33 -4.19 -5.24
CA MET A 317 -1.69 -3.48 -6.36
C MET A 317 -1.79 -4.30 -7.67
N LEU A 318 -1.33 -3.71 -8.78
CA LEU A 318 -1.11 -4.39 -10.07
C LEU A 318 -0.40 -5.75 -9.89
N GLU A 319 -1.04 -6.80 -10.40
CA GLU A 319 -0.57 -8.20 -10.31
C GLU A 319 -0.07 -8.61 -8.91
N ASP A 320 -0.87 -8.27 -7.91
CA ASP A 320 -0.68 -8.57 -6.49
C ASP A 320 0.53 -7.87 -5.84
N GLY A 321 1.18 -6.94 -6.55
CA GLY A 321 2.11 -5.94 -6.03
C GLY A 321 3.49 -6.42 -5.61
N VAL A 322 3.60 -7.60 -5.01
CA VAL A 322 4.83 -8.14 -4.36
C VAL A 322 6.04 -8.26 -5.28
N ARG A 323 5.81 -8.29 -6.60
CA ARG A 323 6.85 -8.28 -7.64
C ARG A 323 7.42 -6.90 -7.95
N ASN A 324 6.65 -5.81 -7.73
CA ASN A 324 7.06 -4.45 -8.06
C ASN A 324 8.02 -3.87 -6.99
N CYS A 325 9.21 -4.49 -6.82
CA CYS A 325 10.16 -4.18 -5.75
C CYS A 325 10.52 -2.68 -5.63
N ARG A 326 10.46 -1.93 -6.74
CA ARG A 326 10.82 -0.51 -6.81
C ARG A 326 9.88 0.42 -6.03
N VAL A 327 8.67 -0.03 -5.72
CA VAL A 327 7.73 0.63 -4.79
C VAL A 327 8.42 0.93 -3.45
N CYS A 328 9.25 0.01 -2.96
CA CYS A 328 10.05 0.16 -1.74
C CYS A 328 11.55 0.39 -2.00
N HIS A 329 12.09 -0.08 -3.12
CA HIS A 329 13.53 -0.19 -3.37
C HIS A 329 13.98 0.53 -4.65
N THR A 330 14.36 1.79 -4.50
CA THR A 330 15.00 2.58 -5.57
C THR A 330 16.32 3.17 -5.07
N ALA A 331 17.43 2.82 -5.74
CA ALA A 331 18.74 3.39 -5.46
C ALA A 331 18.73 4.90 -5.76
N SER A 332 19.18 5.69 -4.79
CA SER A 332 19.13 7.17 -4.81
C SER A 332 20.08 7.74 -3.77
N ASP A 333 20.36 9.04 -3.78
CA ASP A 333 21.20 9.67 -2.74
C ASP A 333 20.62 9.51 -1.32
N ALA A 334 19.29 9.43 -1.21
CA ALA A 334 18.57 9.18 0.05
C ALA A 334 18.57 7.70 0.48
N ALA A 335 18.73 6.76 -0.46
CA ALA A 335 18.90 5.33 -0.19
C ALA A 335 19.98 4.73 -1.12
N PRO A 336 21.29 4.98 -0.85
CA PRO A 336 22.37 4.59 -1.75
C PRO A 336 22.49 3.08 -1.94
N GLN A 337 22.06 2.29 -0.95
CA GLN A 337 22.04 0.83 -0.99
C GLN A 337 20.68 0.28 -1.43
N GLY A 338 19.82 1.10 -2.06
CA GLY A 338 18.47 0.70 -2.49
C GLY A 338 18.45 -0.55 -3.34
N ASP A 339 19.37 -0.68 -4.31
CA ASP A 339 19.47 -1.84 -5.22
C ASP A 339 19.99 -3.15 -4.55
N ASN A 340 20.19 -3.17 -3.22
CA ASN A 340 20.53 -4.40 -2.49
C ASN A 340 19.47 -5.51 -2.61
N TRP A 341 18.21 -5.18 -2.94
CA TRP A 341 17.15 -6.17 -3.18
C TRP A 341 17.55 -7.22 -4.24
N LYS A 342 18.25 -6.80 -5.29
CA LYS A 342 18.79 -7.67 -6.35
C LYS A 342 20.28 -7.95 -6.22
N ASN A 343 21.05 -7.10 -5.53
CA ASN A 343 22.50 -7.27 -5.38
C ASN A 343 22.93 -8.11 -4.15
N LYS A 344 22.02 -8.42 -3.22
CA LYS A 344 22.29 -9.16 -1.96
C LYS A 344 21.23 -10.23 -1.64
N PRO A 345 21.01 -11.23 -2.51
CA PRO A 345 20.08 -12.33 -2.23
C PRO A 345 20.50 -13.10 -0.97
N SER A 346 19.54 -13.43 -0.11
CA SER A 346 19.78 -14.04 1.19
C SER A 346 18.57 -14.83 1.70
N ARG A 347 18.80 -15.90 2.46
CA ARG A 347 17.71 -16.77 2.97
C ARG A 347 16.75 -16.06 3.93
N LEU A 348 17.22 -14.98 4.57
CA LEU A 348 16.41 -14.10 5.41
C LEU A 348 15.39 -13.30 4.60
N ALA A 349 15.82 -12.66 3.50
CA ALA A 349 14.98 -11.77 2.72
C ALA A 349 14.13 -12.51 1.66
N CYS A 350 14.72 -13.46 0.94
CA CYS A 350 14.05 -14.17 -0.16
C CYS A 350 12.96 -15.11 0.36
N GLY A 351 13.28 -15.92 1.38
CA GLY A 351 12.30 -16.83 1.99
C GLY A 351 11.34 -16.16 2.98
N ALA A 352 11.34 -14.83 3.08
CA ALA A 352 10.26 -14.11 3.74
C ALA A 352 8.99 -14.20 2.88
N CYS A 353 9.15 -14.00 1.56
CA CYS A 353 8.13 -14.20 0.54
C CYS A 353 8.00 -15.67 0.14
N HIS A 354 9.11 -16.31 -0.21
CA HIS A 354 9.14 -17.73 -0.55
C HIS A 354 9.15 -18.59 0.73
N ASP A 355 8.12 -18.48 1.56
CA ASP A 355 8.08 -19.07 2.89
C ASP A 355 7.76 -20.58 2.91
N GLY A 356 7.23 -21.11 1.81
CA GLY A 356 7.23 -22.55 1.50
C GLY A 356 8.62 -23.13 1.18
N VAL A 357 9.68 -22.31 1.10
CA VAL A 357 11.06 -22.77 0.90
C VAL A 357 11.77 -22.91 2.24
N ASN A 358 12.17 -24.13 2.59
CA ASN A 358 13.06 -24.41 3.70
C ASN A 358 14.48 -24.69 3.17
N PHE A 359 15.36 -23.70 3.30
CA PHE A 359 16.73 -23.81 2.81
C PHE A 359 17.59 -24.83 3.56
N ALA A 360 17.26 -25.19 4.80
CA ALA A 360 18.03 -26.16 5.58
C ALA A 360 17.79 -27.61 5.12
N THR A 361 16.58 -27.94 4.67
CA THR A 361 16.24 -29.25 4.09
C THR A 361 16.31 -29.26 2.56
N GLY A 362 16.28 -28.09 1.93
CA GLY A 362 16.14 -27.93 0.48
C GLY A 362 14.69 -28.10 -0.03
N ALA A 363 13.72 -28.33 0.86
CA ALA A 363 12.30 -28.42 0.50
C ALA A 363 11.81 -27.11 -0.13
N GLY A 364 11.06 -27.21 -1.23
CA GLY A 364 10.61 -26.07 -2.03
C GLY A 364 11.70 -25.39 -2.88
N HIS A 365 12.99 -25.65 -2.64
CA HIS A 365 14.09 -24.90 -3.26
C HIS A 365 14.52 -25.41 -4.67
N GLY A 366 13.86 -26.44 -5.19
CA GLY A 366 14.11 -27.00 -6.53
C GLY A 366 15.58 -27.37 -6.76
N LEU A 367 16.16 -26.92 -7.88
CA LEU A 367 17.58 -27.12 -8.22
C LEU A 367 18.55 -26.43 -7.24
N GLY A 368 18.07 -25.49 -6.42
CA GLY A 368 18.86 -24.83 -5.39
C GLY A 368 19.24 -25.75 -4.23
N GLY A 369 18.43 -26.76 -3.90
CA GLY A 369 18.71 -27.74 -2.84
C GLY A 369 19.01 -27.13 -1.46
N VAL A 370 19.82 -27.82 -0.64
CA VAL A 370 20.20 -27.35 0.70
C VAL A 370 21.14 -26.14 0.62
N ARG A 371 20.92 -25.13 1.48
CA ARG A 371 21.78 -23.94 1.67
C ARG A 371 21.95 -23.58 3.15
N THR A 372 23.13 -23.88 3.67
CA THR A 372 23.61 -23.58 5.03
C THR A 372 23.95 -22.11 5.26
N ASP A 373 24.27 -21.40 4.18
CA ASP A 373 24.74 -20.02 4.12
C ASP A 373 24.25 -19.35 2.81
N ASP A 374 24.55 -18.06 2.63
CA ASP A 374 24.09 -17.28 1.48
C ASP A 374 25.18 -17.17 0.37
N SER A 375 26.35 -17.78 0.54
CA SER A 375 27.54 -17.52 -0.31
C SER A 375 27.35 -17.93 -1.77
N ALA A 376 26.59 -18.99 -2.00
CA ALA A 376 26.26 -19.50 -3.32
C ALA A 376 25.02 -18.84 -3.96
N CYS A 377 24.27 -17.99 -3.25
CA CYS A 377 23.00 -17.46 -3.74
C CYS A 377 23.18 -16.62 -5.02
N ALA A 378 24.15 -15.71 -5.05
CA ALA A 378 24.42 -14.84 -6.20
C ALA A 378 25.00 -15.55 -7.44
N ILE A 379 25.37 -16.84 -7.33
CA ILE A 379 25.84 -17.65 -8.47
C ILE A 379 24.68 -17.99 -9.42
N CYS A 380 23.50 -18.26 -8.87
CA CYS A 380 22.30 -18.59 -9.63
C CYS A 380 21.30 -17.42 -9.67
N HIS A 381 21.14 -16.71 -8.55
CA HIS A 381 20.29 -15.52 -8.44
C HIS A 381 21.14 -14.27 -8.66
N THR A 382 21.54 -14.05 -9.92
CA THR A 382 22.24 -12.81 -10.30
C THR A 382 21.26 -11.64 -10.25
N ALA A 383 21.77 -10.40 -10.16
CA ALA A 383 20.92 -9.21 -10.11
C ALA A 383 19.98 -9.08 -11.33
N SER A 384 20.44 -9.49 -12.53
CA SER A 384 19.61 -9.50 -13.74
C SER A 384 18.54 -10.60 -13.72
N GLU A 385 18.84 -11.78 -13.18
CA GLU A 385 17.86 -12.86 -13.07
C GLU A 385 16.82 -12.58 -11.99
N ILE A 386 17.23 -12.00 -10.86
CA ILE A 386 16.31 -11.53 -9.81
C ILE A 386 15.36 -10.47 -10.41
N GLU A 387 15.89 -9.45 -11.09
CA GLU A 387 15.07 -8.42 -11.73
C GLU A 387 14.14 -9.02 -12.80
N ARG A 388 14.63 -9.94 -13.65
CA ARG A 388 13.84 -10.62 -14.69
C ARG A 388 12.69 -11.48 -14.13
N TYR A 389 12.90 -12.21 -13.03
CA TYR A 389 11.86 -13.05 -12.42
C TYR A 389 10.82 -12.27 -11.60
N HIS A 390 11.12 -11.02 -11.23
CA HIS A 390 10.20 -10.16 -10.47
C HIS A 390 9.54 -9.07 -11.33
N LEU A 391 9.61 -9.15 -12.67
CA LEU A 391 8.82 -8.25 -13.52
C LEU A 391 7.32 -8.57 -13.42
N THR A 392 6.47 -7.54 -13.43
CA THR A 392 5.04 -7.69 -13.77
C THR A 392 4.85 -7.63 -15.29
N SER A 393 3.70 -8.08 -15.79
CA SER A 393 3.46 -8.19 -17.23
C SER A 393 3.27 -6.83 -17.91
N ASN A 394 2.93 -5.76 -17.19
CA ASN A 394 2.66 -4.43 -17.74
C ASN A 394 3.75 -3.42 -17.34
N ALA A 395 4.15 -2.54 -18.27
CA ALA A 395 5.14 -1.52 -18.00
C ALA A 395 4.55 -0.32 -17.24
N THR A 396 5.15 0.02 -16.09
CA THR A 396 4.72 1.11 -15.20
C THR A 396 5.92 1.88 -14.63
N THR A 397 5.68 2.92 -13.83
CA THR A 397 6.76 3.64 -13.12
C THR A 397 7.67 2.71 -12.29
N ASN A 398 7.08 1.78 -11.51
CA ASN A 398 7.81 0.85 -10.65
C ASN A 398 8.17 -0.48 -11.33
N ASN A 399 7.59 -0.78 -12.50
CA ASN A 399 7.97 -1.91 -13.36
C ASN A 399 8.31 -1.41 -14.78
N PRO A 400 9.48 -0.78 -15.00
CA PRO A 400 9.82 -0.13 -16.27
C PRO A 400 10.17 -1.11 -17.41
N SER A 401 10.03 -2.42 -17.19
CA SER A 401 10.34 -3.47 -18.16
C SER A 401 9.39 -4.64 -17.96
N VAL A 402 9.06 -5.34 -19.06
CA VAL A 402 8.16 -6.51 -19.04
C VAL A 402 8.92 -7.77 -19.46
N PRO A 403 8.45 -8.97 -19.09
CA PRO A 403 9.01 -10.23 -19.57
C PRO A 403 9.22 -10.26 -21.09
N THR A 404 10.37 -10.79 -21.53
CA THR A 404 10.84 -10.76 -22.91
C THR A 404 9.77 -11.21 -23.92
N GLY A 405 9.47 -10.34 -24.89
CA GLY A 405 8.50 -10.61 -25.95
C GLY A 405 7.07 -10.13 -25.66
N LEU A 406 6.73 -9.77 -24.41
CA LEU A 406 5.52 -9.02 -24.13
C LEU A 406 5.64 -7.57 -24.63
N VAL A 407 4.53 -7.02 -25.12
CA VAL A 407 4.44 -5.67 -25.67
C VAL A 407 3.49 -4.80 -24.84
N ASN A 408 3.67 -3.49 -24.84
CA ASN A 408 2.81 -2.58 -24.07
C ASN A 408 1.96 -1.72 -25.00
N PHE A 409 0.67 -1.57 -24.67
CA PHE A 409 -0.25 -0.72 -25.41
C PHE A 409 -0.56 0.56 -24.62
N THR A 410 -0.82 1.66 -25.32
CA THR A 410 -1.41 2.88 -24.75
C THR A 410 -2.50 3.43 -25.68
N TYR A 411 -3.53 4.02 -25.08
CA TYR A 411 -4.69 4.57 -25.79
C TYR A 411 -4.77 6.08 -25.67
N GLU A 412 -5.37 6.73 -26.66
CA GLU A 412 -5.56 8.17 -26.71
C GLU A 412 -6.88 8.50 -27.42
N ILE A 413 -7.66 9.45 -26.88
CA ILE A 413 -8.82 10.03 -27.56
C ILE A 413 -8.56 11.53 -27.73
N SER A 414 -8.20 11.93 -28.95
CA SER A 414 -7.88 13.32 -29.27
C SER A 414 -9.13 14.21 -29.22
N GLY A 415 -10.27 13.72 -29.72
CA GLY A 415 -11.54 14.44 -29.71
C GLY A 415 -12.76 13.53 -29.86
N VAL A 416 -13.90 14.01 -29.35
CA VAL A 416 -15.22 13.37 -29.55
C VAL A 416 -16.22 14.46 -29.91
N THR A 417 -17.01 14.25 -30.95
CA THR A 417 -18.13 15.13 -31.32
C THR A 417 -19.41 14.31 -31.49
N VAL A 418 -20.55 14.98 -31.56
CA VAL A 418 -21.84 14.35 -31.84
C VAL A 418 -22.43 15.04 -33.08
N ASN A 419 -22.85 14.24 -34.07
CA ASN A 419 -23.39 14.77 -35.32
C ASN A 419 -24.90 15.08 -35.22
N GLY A 420 -25.49 15.63 -36.29
CA GLY A 420 -26.92 15.99 -36.34
C GLY A 420 -27.91 14.83 -36.14
N SER A 421 -27.46 13.57 -36.25
CA SER A 421 -28.23 12.36 -35.96
C SER A 421 -28.09 11.87 -34.51
N ASN A 422 -27.39 12.62 -33.66
CA ASN A 422 -26.95 12.25 -32.31
C ASN A 422 -26.00 11.03 -32.24
N GLN A 423 -25.30 10.73 -33.34
CA GLN A 423 -24.28 9.69 -33.42
C GLN A 423 -22.94 10.20 -32.88
N ALA A 424 -22.24 9.38 -32.09
CA ALA A 424 -20.90 9.70 -31.58
C ALA A 424 -19.84 9.55 -32.69
N VAL A 425 -19.01 10.57 -32.86
CA VAL A 425 -17.84 10.58 -33.75
C VAL A 425 -16.59 10.72 -32.88
N ILE A 426 -15.71 9.74 -32.93
CA ILE A 426 -14.62 9.53 -31.97
C ILE A 426 -13.28 9.50 -32.72
N GLN A 427 -12.41 10.47 -32.46
CA GLN A 427 -11.04 10.49 -32.97
C GLN A 427 -10.11 9.88 -31.91
N PHE A 428 -9.39 8.83 -32.27
CA PHE A 428 -8.59 8.05 -31.31
C PHE A 428 -7.33 7.45 -31.94
N GLN A 429 -6.37 7.11 -31.09
CA GLN A 429 -5.13 6.45 -31.46
C GLN A 429 -4.83 5.33 -30.46
N ILE A 430 -4.24 4.25 -30.97
CA ILE A 430 -3.67 3.16 -30.18
C ILE A 430 -2.19 3.07 -30.55
N LYS A 431 -1.32 2.99 -29.54
CA LYS A 431 0.12 2.79 -29.70
C LYS A 431 0.50 1.44 -29.13
N LYS A 432 1.45 0.76 -29.77
CA LYS A 432 2.15 -0.44 -29.31
C LYS A 432 3.62 -0.06 -29.18
N ASP A 433 4.19 -0.22 -27.98
CA ASP A 433 5.57 0.13 -27.65
C ASP A 433 5.93 1.56 -28.14
N GLY A 434 5.03 2.51 -27.85
CA GLY A 434 5.11 3.91 -28.27
C GLY A 434 4.73 4.22 -29.74
N THR A 435 4.70 3.21 -30.62
CA THR A 435 4.43 3.38 -32.06
C THR A 435 2.94 3.23 -32.37
N ALA A 436 2.34 4.16 -33.12
CA ALA A 436 0.93 4.08 -33.52
C ALA A 436 0.66 2.82 -34.38
N VAL A 437 -0.41 2.08 -34.07
CA VAL A 437 -0.76 0.83 -34.75
C VAL A 437 -1.63 1.08 -35.99
N THR A 438 -1.51 0.19 -36.97
CA THR A 438 -2.48 0.05 -38.06
C THR A 438 -3.18 -1.30 -37.90
N PHE A 439 -4.52 -1.30 -37.86
CA PHE A 439 -5.34 -2.51 -37.87
C PHE A 439 -5.19 -3.24 -39.21
N ASP A 440 -4.98 -4.55 -39.15
CA ASP A 440 -4.66 -5.40 -40.30
C ASP A 440 -5.70 -6.52 -40.56
N GLY A 441 -6.50 -6.84 -39.55
CA GLY A 441 -7.56 -7.85 -39.62
C GLY A 441 -8.97 -7.26 -39.50
N ALA A 442 -9.95 -7.95 -40.10
CA ALA A 442 -11.33 -7.48 -40.22
C ALA A 442 -12.19 -7.66 -38.95
N GLY A 443 -11.64 -8.02 -37.79
CA GLY A 443 -12.43 -8.16 -36.56
C GLY A 443 -13.55 -9.22 -36.62
N SER A 444 -14.65 -9.01 -35.89
CA SER A 444 -15.71 -10.02 -35.72
C SER A 444 -17.07 -9.42 -35.30
N THR A 445 -18.17 -9.96 -35.82
CA THR A 445 -19.54 -9.59 -35.41
C THR A 445 -20.05 -10.34 -34.17
N ALA A 446 -19.31 -11.34 -33.66
CA ALA A 446 -19.73 -12.12 -32.51
C ALA A 446 -19.81 -11.26 -31.23
N SER A 447 -20.98 -11.23 -30.57
CA SER A 447 -21.26 -10.36 -29.43
C SER A 447 -20.64 -10.82 -28.10
N SER A 448 -19.99 -12.00 -28.07
CA SER A 448 -19.51 -12.65 -26.84
C SER A 448 -18.20 -13.45 -26.98
N ALA A 449 -17.48 -13.34 -28.11
CA ALA A 449 -16.27 -14.14 -28.36
C ALA A 449 -15.16 -13.34 -29.09
N PRO A 450 -13.86 -13.62 -28.85
CA PRO A 450 -12.73 -12.88 -29.43
C PRO A 450 -12.35 -13.32 -30.86
N ALA A 451 -13.31 -13.89 -31.60
CA ALA A 451 -13.06 -14.64 -32.84
C ALA A 451 -12.90 -13.73 -34.09
N GLY A 452 -11.83 -12.93 -34.09
CA GLY A 452 -11.41 -12.12 -35.23
C GLY A 452 -10.31 -11.14 -34.84
N ALA A 453 -9.08 -11.40 -35.32
CA ALA A 453 -7.94 -10.55 -35.02
C ALA A 453 -8.13 -9.14 -35.61
N VAL A 454 -7.77 -8.14 -34.82
CA VAL A 454 -7.72 -6.71 -35.20
C VAL A 454 -6.27 -6.25 -35.42
N LEU A 455 -5.32 -6.97 -34.82
CA LEU A 455 -3.88 -6.82 -34.96
C LEU A 455 -3.27 -8.23 -35.06
N SER A 456 -2.38 -8.49 -36.01
CA SER A 456 -1.66 -9.77 -36.14
C SER A 456 -0.88 -10.09 -34.87
N GLY A 457 -1.05 -11.32 -34.36
CA GLY A 457 -0.48 -11.75 -33.09
C GLY A 457 -1.32 -11.41 -31.85
N PHE A 458 -2.54 -10.89 -32.03
CA PHE A 458 -3.43 -10.53 -30.92
C PHE A 458 -4.87 -11.04 -31.11
N SER A 459 -5.48 -11.44 -30.00
CA SER A 459 -6.91 -11.73 -29.86
C SER A 459 -7.56 -10.68 -28.95
N GLY A 460 -8.90 -10.65 -28.90
CA GLY A 460 -9.64 -9.61 -28.18
C GLY A 460 -9.55 -8.23 -28.85
N SER A 461 -10.22 -7.23 -28.27
CA SER A 461 -10.24 -5.87 -28.80
C SER A 461 -10.80 -4.86 -27.79
N PRO A 462 -10.20 -3.67 -27.66
CA PRO A 462 -10.76 -2.57 -26.89
C PRO A 462 -12.14 -2.12 -27.40
N SER A 463 -12.90 -1.47 -26.52
CA SER A 463 -14.27 -1.02 -26.79
C SER A 463 -14.53 0.40 -26.30
N PHE A 464 -15.35 1.12 -27.04
CA PHE A 464 -15.92 2.39 -26.63
C PHE A 464 -17.09 2.15 -25.67
N LEU A 465 -17.12 2.88 -24.55
CA LEU A 465 -18.30 3.07 -23.70
C LEU A 465 -18.92 4.43 -23.99
N LEU A 466 -20.24 4.49 -24.10
CA LEU A 466 -21.00 5.73 -24.29
C LEU A 466 -21.83 6.02 -23.04
N ALA A 467 -21.47 7.08 -22.31
CA ALA A 467 -22.12 7.51 -21.07
C ALA A 467 -22.71 8.92 -21.20
N TYR A 468 -23.79 9.20 -20.47
CA TYR A 468 -24.51 10.47 -20.53
C TYR A 468 -25.35 10.72 -19.28
N ALA A 469 -25.94 11.91 -19.21
CA ALA A 469 -27.08 12.21 -18.35
C ALA A 469 -28.27 12.70 -19.16
N ASP A 470 -29.47 12.21 -18.83
CA ASP A 470 -30.73 12.59 -19.47
C ASP A 470 -31.84 12.88 -18.43
N GLY A 471 -32.77 13.76 -18.78
CA GLY A 471 -33.99 14.04 -17.99
C GLY A 471 -33.83 14.86 -16.72
N ILE A 472 -32.62 15.33 -16.38
CA ILE A 472 -32.37 16.21 -15.23
C ILE A 472 -31.38 17.30 -15.68
N ASP A 473 -31.87 18.52 -15.93
CA ASP A 473 -31.07 19.58 -16.56
C ASP A 473 -29.85 20.06 -15.75
N THR A 474 -29.93 19.94 -14.43
CA THR A 474 -28.95 20.42 -13.44
C THR A 474 -28.03 19.34 -12.87
N THR A 475 -28.13 18.10 -13.36
CA THR A 475 -27.33 16.99 -12.83
C THR A 475 -25.83 17.18 -13.06
N VAL A 476 -25.04 16.85 -12.04
CA VAL A 476 -23.57 16.77 -12.12
C VAL A 476 -23.07 15.31 -12.10
N ASP A 477 -23.96 14.32 -12.22
CA ASP A 477 -23.65 12.91 -12.42
C ASP A 477 -24.17 12.37 -13.76
N PHE A 478 -23.42 11.42 -14.35
CA PHE A 478 -23.97 10.50 -15.34
C PHE A 478 -25.14 9.74 -14.73
N ASN A 479 -26.14 9.42 -15.55
CA ASN A 479 -27.28 8.62 -15.10
C ASN A 479 -27.65 7.50 -16.07
N ASN A 480 -27.13 7.54 -17.31
CA ASN A 480 -27.36 6.59 -18.40
C ASN A 480 -28.84 6.16 -18.50
N LYS A 481 -29.77 7.09 -18.29
CA LYS A 481 -31.19 6.81 -18.13
C LYS A 481 -31.75 6.01 -19.31
N GLY A 482 -32.44 4.91 -19.00
CA GLY A 482 -33.11 4.05 -19.99
C GLY A 482 -32.26 2.89 -20.52
N VAL A 483 -31.08 2.61 -19.95
CA VAL A 483 -30.27 1.42 -20.29
C VAL A 483 -30.20 0.44 -19.13
N ALA A 484 -29.98 -0.84 -19.44
CA ALA A 484 -29.95 -1.90 -18.44
C ALA A 484 -28.91 -1.65 -17.34
N ALA A 485 -29.35 -1.68 -16.08
CA ALA A 485 -28.59 -1.38 -14.87
C ALA A 485 -27.79 -0.06 -14.95
N ALA A 486 -28.30 0.94 -15.68
CA ALA A 486 -27.62 2.21 -15.96
C ALA A 486 -26.18 2.04 -16.51
N GLN A 487 -25.88 0.94 -17.21
CA GLN A 487 -24.54 0.66 -17.75
C GLN A 487 -24.32 1.30 -19.12
N PRO A 488 -23.22 2.03 -19.33
CA PRO A 488 -22.95 2.74 -20.56
C PRO A 488 -22.83 1.75 -21.73
N LEU A 489 -23.43 2.11 -22.87
CA LEU A 489 -23.51 1.21 -24.03
C LEU A 489 -22.10 0.96 -24.59
N SER A 490 -21.79 -0.30 -24.91
CA SER A 490 -20.45 -0.72 -25.33
C SER A 490 -20.39 -1.15 -26.80
N VAL A 491 -19.41 -0.66 -27.55
CA VAL A 491 -19.12 -1.05 -28.93
C VAL A 491 -17.63 -1.36 -29.09
N SER A 492 -17.27 -2.58 -29.49
CA SER A 492 -15.87 -2.99 -29.70
C SER A 492 -15.33 -2.55 -31.05
N ILE A 493 -14.02 -2.27 -31.11
CA ILE A 493 -13.32 -1.94 -32.35
C ILE A 493 -13.36 -3.13 -33.32
N ALA A 494 -13.20 -4.36 -32.80
CA ALA A 494 -13.41 -5.58 -33.59
C ALA A 494 -14.79 -5.68 -34.24
N TYR A 495 -15.86 -5.18 -33.59
CA TYR A 495 -17.18 -5.15 -34.20
C TYR A 495 -17.28 -4.07 -35.29
N LEU A 496 -16.69 -2.89 -35.09
CA LEU A 496 -16.70 -1.80 -36.08
C LEU A 496 -15.89 -2.10 -37.35
N LEU A 497 -14.87 -2.96 -37.24
CA LEU A 497 -14.09 -3.46 -38.39
C LEU A 497 -14.80 -4.59 -39.14
N ALA A 498 -15.81 -5.23 -38.54
CA ALA A 498 -16.42 -6.45 -39.06
C ALA A 498 -17.19 -6.25 -40.37
N ALA A 499 -16.99 -7.19 -41.30
CA ALA A 499 -17.80 -7.28 -42.50
C ALA A 499 -19.28 -7.52 -42.13
N GLY A 500 -20.17 -6.67 -42.65
CA GLY A 500 -21.60 -6.72 -42.32
C GLY A 500 -21.97 -6.25 -40.90
N ASN A 501 -21.08 -5.53 -40.20
CA ASN A 501 -21.45 -4.94 -38.91
C ASN A 501 -22.58 -3.90 -39.07
N THR A 502 -23.42 -3.79 -38.03
CA THR A 502 -24.60 -2.90 -38.05
C THR A 502 -24.51 -1.73 -37.07
N ARG A 503 -23.36 -1.51 -36.41
CA ARG A 503 -23.23 -0.54 -35.29
C ARG A 503 -22.49 0.74 -35.64
N GLY A 504 -21.64 0.74 -36.66
CA GLY A 504 -20.85 1.91 -37.01
C GLY A 504 -19.86 1.71 -38.14
N THR A 505 -19.03 2.72 -38.34
CA THR A 505 -17.89 2.73 -39.26
C THR A 505 -16.62 3.11 -38.53
N ILE A 506 -15.47 2.76 -39.11
CA ILE A 506 -14.16 3.25 -38.71
C ILE A 506 -13.36 3.59 -39.97
N THR A 507 -12.65 4.73 -39.94
CA THR A 507 -11.85 5.23 -41.06
C THR A 507 -10.48 5.72 -40.58
N GLY A 508 -9.51 5.79 -41.50
CA GLY A 508 -8.11 6.07 -41.19
C GLY A 508 -7.24 4.80 -41.20
N PRO A 509 -6.02 4.86 -40.64
CA PRO A 509 -5.49 5.97 -39.84
C PRO A 509 -4.97 7.11 -40.72
N VAL A 510 -5.22 8.36 -40.34
CA VAL A 510 -4.57 9.55 -40.91
C VAL A 510 -3.59 10.08 -39.86
N SER A 511 -2.30 10.14 -40.19
CA SER A 511 -1.22 10.45 -39.23
C SER A 511 -1.28 9.60 -37.95
N GLY A 512 -1.70 8.34 -38.08
CA GLY A 512 -1.88 7.40 -36.97
C GLY A 512 -3.19 7.55 -36.18
N VAL A 513 -4.09 8.47 -36.54
CA VAL A 513 -5.37 8.70 -35.85
C VAL A 513 -6.52 8.08 -36.66
N TYR A 514 -7.35 7.27 -35.99
CA TYR A 514 -8.57 6.71 -36.51
C TYR A 514 -9.79 7.58 -36.16
N THR A 515 -10.82 7.54 -37.01
CA THR A 515 -12.14 8.10 -36.69
C THR A 515 -13.18 6.98 -36.69
N ALA A 516 -13.79 6.70 -35.55
CA ALA A 516 -14.94 5.81 -35.43
C ALA A 516 -16.24 6.64 -35.41
N THR A 517 -17.29 6.18 -36.09
CA THR A 517 -18.64 6.77 -36.00
C THR A 517 -19.64 5.69 -35.61
N ILE A 518 -20.33 5.86 -34.48
CA ILE A 518 -21.30 4.91 -33.96
C ILE A 518 -22.68 5.26 -34.55
N THR A 519 -23.15 4.50 -35.55
CA THR A 519 -24.28 4.88 -36.40
C THR A 519 -25.62 4.24 -36.03
N ALA A 520 -25.62 3.13 -35.30
CA ALA A 520 -26.86 2.43 -34.92
C ALA A 520 -27.71 3.25 -33.96
N ALA A 521 -28.99 3.49 -34.29
CA ALA A 521 -29.90 4.30 -33.51
C ALA A 521 -30.01 3.90 -32.02
N ALA A 522 -29.88 2.60 -31.70
CA ALA A 522 -29.87 2.09 -30.32
C ALA A 522 -28.62 2.48 -29.50
N TYR A 523 -27.61 3.09 -30.14
CA TYR A 523 -26.37 3.60 -29.54
C TYR A 523 -26.19 5.11 -29.71
N ASN A 524 -27.15 5.80 -30.35
CA ASN A 524 -27.14 7.26 -30.42
C ASN A 524 -27.36 7.85 -29.03
N PHE A 525 -26.75 9.00 -28.73
CA PHE A 525 -27.06 9.73 -27.50
C PHE A 525 -28.52 10.21 -27.53
N PRO A 526 -29.30 10.12 -26.43
CA PRO A 526 -30.66 10.64 -26.40
C PRO A 526 -30.72 12.13 -26.74
N VAL A 527 -31.78 12.55 -27.44
CA VAL A 527 -31.98 13.95 -27.82
C VAL A 527 -32.09 14.82 -26.56
N GLY A 528 -31.23 15.82 -26.43
CA GLY A 528 -31.17 16.69 -25.24
C GLY A 528 -30.31 16.16 -24.08
N SER A 529 -29.73 14.96 -24.19
CA SER A 529 -28.79 14.45 -23.18
C SER A 529 -27.51 15.30 -23.10
N LYS A 530 -26.96 15.38 -21.89
CA LYS A 530 -25.81 16.20 -21.50
C LYS A 530 -24.68 15.35 -20.93
N MET A 531 -23.51 15.99 -20.71
CA MET A 531 -22.29 15.35 -20.21
C MET A 531 -21.92 14.10 -21.03
N ARG A 532 -22.23 14.12 -22.34
CA ARG A 532 -22.01 12.99 -23.24
C ARG A 532 -20.52 12.70 -23.29
N THR A 533 -20.15 11.50 -22.90
CA THR A 533 -18.76 11.12 -22.62
C THR A 533 -18.47 9.75 -23.20
N VAL A 534 -17.33 9.63 -23.87
CA VAL A 534 -16.84 8.35 -24.39
C VAL A 534 -15.59 7.94 -23.63
N ALA A 535 -15.48 6.65 -23.31
CA ALA A 535 -14.23 6.05 -22.84
C ALA A 535 -13.79 4.90 -23.75
N LEU A 536 -12.48 4.76 -23.96
CA LEU A 536 -11.87 3.60 -24.62
C LEU A 536 -11.23 2.72 -23.54
N GLN A 537 -11.68 1.48 -23.45
CA GLN A 537 -11.35 0.51 -22.39
C GLN A 537 -11.15 -0.89 -22.94
N GLY A 538 -10.66 -1.80 -22.08
CA GLY A 538 -10.35 -3.18 -22.44
C GLY A 538 -8.89 -3.33 -22.83
N TYR A 539 -8.57 -4.43 -23.50
CA TYR A 539 -7.20 -4.75 -23.91
C TYR A 539 -7.15 -5.66 -25.15
N PHE A 540 -5.95 -5.79 -25.68
CA PHE A 540 -5.58 -6.88 -26.57
C PHE A 540 -4.94 -8.01 -25.75
N THR A 541 -5.23 -9.25 -26.12
CA THR A 541 -4.56 -10.43 -25.60
C THR A 541 -3.49 -10.85 -26.61
N GLN A 542 -2.24 -10.97 -26.19
CA GLN A 542 -1.14 -11.40 -27.06
C GLN A 542 -1.17 -12.93 -27.16
N VAL A 543 -1.29 -13.46 -28.38
CA VAL A 543 -1.29 -14.92 -28.60
C VAL A 543 0.13 -15.47 -28.47
N ALA A 544 0.25 -16.79 -28.27
CA ALA A 544 1.55 -17.45 -28.09
C ALA A 544 2.52 -17.15 -29.26
N GLY A 545 3.79 -16.91 -28.94
CA GLY A 545 4.81 -16.52 -29.91
C GLY A 545 6.22 -16.89 -29.47
N THR A 546 7.22 -16.49 -30.26
CA THR A 546 8.64 -16.69 -29.94
C THR A 546 9.06 -15.92 -28.69
N GLY A 547 10.00 -16.48 -27.93
CA GLY A 547 10.55 -15.85 -26.71
C GLY A 547 10.05 -16.43 -25.38
N GLY A 548 9.16 -17.43 -25.39
CA GLY A 548 8.63 -18.05 -24.17
C GLY A 548 7.41 -17.35 -23.57
N ILE A 549 6.72 -16.55 -24.37
CA ILE A 549 5.46 -15.87 -24.03
C ILE A 549 4.38 -16.94 -23.74
N ALA A 550 3.69 -16.83 -22.61
CA ALA A 550 2.55 -17.68 -22.30
C ALA A 550 1.41 -17.49 -23.32
N ALA A 551 0.64 -18.56 -23.59
CA ALA A 551 -0.54 -18.45 -24.44
C ALA A 551 -1.57 -17.48 -23.83
N ASP A 552 -2.19 -16.67 -24.69
CA ASP A 552 -3.21 -15.68 -24.34
C ASP A 552 -2.80 -14.72 -23.19
N ALA A 553 -1.57 -14.22 -23.26
CA ALA A 553 -1.04 -13.22 -22.34
C ALA A 553 -1.79 -11.88 -22.48
N ALA A 554 -2.62 -11.56 -21.48
CA ALA A 554 -3.37 -10.31 -21.45
C ALA A 554 -2.44 -9.08 -21.43
N ARG A 555 -2.74 -8.07 -22.25
CA ARG A 555 -1.96 -6.80 -22.32
C ARG A 555 -2.80 -5.64 -21.81
N HIS A 556 -3.13 -5.70 -20.52
CA HIS A 556 -3.99 -4.72 -19.85
C HIS A 556 -3.49 -3.29 -20.13
N THR A 557 -4.42 -2.38 -20.39
CA THR A 557 -4.08 -1.01 -20.82
C THR A 557 -4.91 0.00 -20.03
N LEU A 558 -4.31 1.13 -19.64
CA LEU A 558 -5.02 2.21 -18.96
C LEU A 558 -6.16 2.74 -19.86
N SER A 559 -7.35 2.85 -19.26
CA SER A 559 -8.54 3.33 -19.96
C SER A 559 -8.54 4.86 -20.05
N VAL A 560 -8.96 5.40 -21.20
CA VAL A 560 -8.97 6.85 -21.45
C VAL A 560 -10.39 7.35 -21.68
N VAL A 561 -10.69 8.56 -21.21
CA VAL A 561 -12.03 9.15 -21.16
C VAL A 561 -12.01 10.55 -21.77
N LYS A 562 -13.02 10.87 -22.58
CA LYS A 562 -13.17 12.18 -23.24
C LYS A 562 -14.64 12.60 -23.28
N THR A 563 -14.92 13.78 -22.74
CA THR A 563 -16.24 14.45 -22.91
C THR A 563 -16.38 14.94 -24.35
N VAL A 564 -17.60 14.93 -24.88
CA VAL A 564 -17.97 15.51 -26.18
C VAL A 564 -17.64 17.01 -26.22
N THR A 565 -17.02 17.47 -27.30
CA THR A 565 -16.74 18.89 -27.52
C THR A 565 -18.03 19.71 -27.49
N GLY A 566 -18.14 20.62 -26.52
CA GLY A 566 -19.30 21.48 -26.31
C GLY A 566 -20.21 21.04 -25.16
N ASP A 567 -20.09 19.81 -24.67
CA ASP A 567 -20.75 19.37 -23.43
C ASP A 567 -19.94 19.85 -22.21
N THR A 568 -20.64 20.22 -21.13
CA THR A 568 -20.02 20.34 -19.81
C THR A 568 -19.51 18.97 -19.37
N ALA A 569 -18.29 18.88 -18.85
CA ALA A 569 -17.77 17.65 -18.27
C ALA A 569 -18.50 17.29 -16.97
N ARG A 570 -18.56 15.99 -16.63
CA ARG A 570 -18.98 15.58 -15.28
C ARG A 570 -18.04 16.21 -14.24
N ARG A 571 -18.58 16.57 -13.07
CA ARG A 571 -17.75 17.09 -11.95
C ARG A 571 -16.52 16.21 -11.71
N SER A 572 -15.37 16.84 -11.56
CA SER A 572 -14.18 16.16 -11.07
C SER A 572 -14.19 16.12 -9.54
N VAL A 573 -13.75 15.01 -8.97
CA VAL A 573 -13.84 14.73 -7.52
C VAL A 573 -12.55 14.07 -7.06
N ILE A 574 -12.25 12.88 -7.58
CA ILE A 574 -10.96 12.22 -7.34
C ILE A 574 -9.96 12.53 -8.44
N ASP A 575 -8.68 12.38 -8.12
CA ASP A 575 -7.59 12.32 -9.09
C ASP A 575 -7.22 10.84 -9.34
N PRO A 576 -7.40 10.29 -10.56
CA PRO A 576 -7.04 8.91 -10.86
C PRO A 576 -5.55 8.58 -10.65
N ALA A 577 -4.67 9.58 -10.73
CA ALA A 577 -3.25 9.38 -10.47
C ALA A 577 -2.96 9.14 -8.97
N LYS A 578 -3.81 9.66 -8.05
CA LYS A 578 -3.72 9.36 -6.62
C LYS A 578 -4.07 7.90 -6.30
N CYS A 579 -5.06 7.32 -6.99
CA CYS A 579 -5.31 5.86 -6.90
C CYS A 579 -4.08 5.04 -7.28
N GLY A 580 -3.30 5.51 -8.27
CA GLY A 580 -2.04 4.90 -8.67
C GLY A 580 -0.87 5.06 -7.70
N GLN A 581 -0.98 5.88 -6.64
CA GLN A 581 0.03 5.94 -5.57
C GLN A 581 0.00 4.65 -4.73
N CYS A 582 -1.19 4.14 -4.44
CA CYS A 582 -1.38 2.91 -3.66
C CYS A 582 -1.41 1.64 -4.53
N HIS A 583 -2.05 1.68 -5.72
CA HIS A 583 -2.28 0.46 -6.51
C HIS A 583 -1.24 0.22 -7.63
N GLU A 584 -0.37 1.19 -7.92
CA GLU A 584 0.29 1.37 -9.24
C GLU A 584 -0.76 1.52 -10.35
N TRP A 585 -1.36 0.40 -10.79
CA TRP A 585 -2.58 0.32 -11.59
C TRP A 585 -3.65 -0.51 -10.86
N PHE A 586 -4.86 0.01 -10.76
CA PHE A 586 -6.05 -0.73 -10.33
C PHE A 586 -6.74 -1.37 -11.54
N GLU A 587 -6.86 -2.71 -11.56
CA GLU A 587 -7.33 -3.47 -12.73
C GLU A 587 -8.79 -3.97 -12.60
N GLY A 588 -9.74 -3.06 -12.79
CA GLY A 588 -11.16 -3.36 -12.63
C GLY A 588 -11.69 -4.42 -13.61
N HIS A 589 -12.61 -5.26 -13.11
CA HIS A 589 -13.33 -6.30 -13.87
C HIS A 589 -12.43 -7.38 -14.52
N GLY A 590 -11.19 -7.53 -14.05
CA GLY A 590 -10.17 -8.38 -14.67
C GLY A 590 -9.60 -7.65 -15.89
N GLY A 591 -8.71 -6.69 -15.64
CA GLY A 591 -7.96 -5.96 -16.67
C GLY A 591 -8.76 -5.11 -17.65
N ASN A 592 -10.08 -4.99 -17.49
CA ASN A 592 -10.96 -4.33 -18.47
C ASN A 592 -11.32 -2.88 -18.10
N ARG A 593 -11.03 -2.42 -16.89
CA ARG A 593 -11.32 -1.06 -16.40
C ARG A 593 -10.12 -0.57 -15.58
N ASN A 594 -9.06 -0.17 -16.27
CA ASN A 594 -7.79 0.10 -15.62
C ASN A 594 -7.56 1.60 -15.45
N ILE A 595 -7.19 1.99 -14.24
CA ILE A 595 -6.71 3.33 -13.90
C ILE A 595 -5.42 3.18 -13.09
N GLY A 596 -4.56 4.19 -13.12
CA GLY A 596 -3.25 4.18 -12.49
C GLY A 596 -2.54 5.52 -12.63
N LYS A 597 -1.30 5.58 -12.15
CA LYS A 597 -0.52 6.83 -12.09
C LYS A 597 -0.35 7.50 -13.45
N GLU A 598 -0.23 6.72 -14.53
CA GLU A 598 -0.02 7.18 -15.90
C GLU A 598 -1.35 7.46 -16.67
N THR A 599 -2.49 7.58 -15.97
CA THR A 599 -3.81 7.81 -16.61
C THR A 599 -3.91 9.23 -17.17
N SER A 600 -3.99 9.36 -18.49
CA SER A 600 -4.10 10.67 -19.18
C SER A 600 -5.42 11.42 -18.93
N SER A 601 -6.42 10.77 -18.32
CA SER A 601 -7.76 11.30 -18.07
C SER A 601 -7.88 11.84 -16.64
N THR A 602 -7.40 13.07 -16.43
CA THR A 602 -7.27 13.71 -15.11
C THR A 602 -8.59 14.01 -14.41
N ASP A 603 -9.69 14.20 -15.14
CA ASP A 603 -10.93 14.74 -14.56
C ASP A 603 -12.06 13.74 -14.36
N THR A 604 -12.08 12.64 -15.12
CA THR A 604 -13.08 11.57 -15.03
C THR A 604 -12.43 10.23 -15.31
N ASN A 605 -12.57 9.29 -14.37
CA ASN A 605 -12.13 7.90 -14.52
C ASN A 605 -13.13 7.04 -15.30
N VAL A 606 -12.69 5.91 -15.86
CA VAL A 606 -13.57 4.97 -16.58
C VAL A 606 -14.64 4.35 -15.69
N CYS A 607 -14.38 4.21 -14.38
CA CYS A 607 -15.25 3.48 -13.46
C CYS A 607 -16.59 4.18 -13.28
N VAL A 608 -16.62 5.51 -13.11
CA VAL A 608 -17.85 6.28 -12.82
C VAL A 608 -18.84 6.34 -13.98
N LEU A 609 -18.42 5.99 -15.21
CA LEU A 609 -19.36 5.80 -16.34
C LEU A 609 -20.30 4.61 -16.05
N CYS A 610 -19.78 3.55 -15.44
CA CYS A 610 -20.51 2.35 -15.00
C CYS A 610 -21.09 2.51 -13.59
N HIS A 611 -20.25 2.92 -12.64
CA HIS A 611 -20.53 3.08 -11.22
C HIS A 611 -21.09 4.48 -10.93
N ASN A 612 -22.24 4.76 -11.54
CA ASN A 612 -22.99 5.99 -11.36
C ASN A 612 -24.11 5.82 -10.30
N PRO A 613 -24.75 6.90 -9.80
CA PRO A 613 -25.75 6.83 -8.73
C PRO A 613 -26.96 5.94 -9.01
N ASN A 614 -27.20 5.51 -10.25
CA ASN A 614 -28.31 4.62 -10.56
C ASN A 614 -28.00 3.12 -10.39
N LEU A 615 -26.73 2.71 -10.30
CA LEU A 615 -26.33 1.30 -10.25
C LEU A 615 -26.39 0.72 -8.82
N SER A 616 -27.12 -0.40 -8.65
CA SER A 616 -27.04 -1.29 -7.47
C SER A 616 -26.28 -2.59 -7.77
N SER A 617 -26.02 -3.40 -6.75
CA SER A 617 -25.59 -4.79 -6.86
C SER A 617 -26.73 -5.73 -7.30
N SER A 618 -26.44 -7.01 -7.56
CA SER A 618 -27.37 -7.93 -8.24
C SER A 618 -27.71 -9.18 -7.42
N GLY A 619 -27.77 -9.05 -6.09
CA GLY A 619 -28.14 -10.16 -5.20
C GLY A 619 -29.55 -10.67 -5.48
N LYS A 620 -30.53 -9.75 -5.57
CA LYS A 620 -31.95 -10.09 -5.76
C LYS A 620 -32.32 -10.56 -7.17
N THR A 621 -31.39 -10.56 -8.13
CA THR A 621 -31.56 -11.30 -9.40
C THR A 621 -31.15 -12.78 -9.30
N VAL A 622 -30.42 -13.18 -8.24
CA VAL A 622 -30.15 -14.60 -7.93
C VAL A 622 -31.19 -15.15 -6.95
N ASN A 623 -31.38 -14.45 -5.83
CA ASN A 623 -32.27 -14.85 -4.74
C ASN A 623 -32.73 -13.59 -4.01
N LEU A 624 -34.04 -13.42 -3.82
CA LEU A 624 -34.62 -12.26 -3.13
C LEU A 624 -34.11 -12.08 -1.69
N ALA A 625 -33.63 -13.16 -1.06
CA ALA A 625 -33.06 -13.14 0.28
C ALA A 625 -31.65 -12.52 0.34
N TYR A 626 -30.88 -12.50 -0.75
CA TYR A 626 -29.56 -11.87 -0.74
C TYR A 626 -29.66 -10.34 -0.60
N PRO A 627 -28.69 -9.69 0.06
CA PRO A 627 -28.65 -8.24 0.17
C PRO A 627 -28.52 -7.60 -1.23
N GLU A 628 -29.03 -6.37 -1.34
CA GLU A 628 -28.76 -5.48 -2.46
C GLU A 628 -28.36 -4.14 -1.88
N ASP A 629 -27.23 -3.63 -2.36
CA ASP A 629 -26.60 -2.39 -1.90
C ASP A 629 -26.07 -1.63 -3.13
N SER A 630 -25.75 -0.36 -2.96
CA SER A 630 -25.31 0.51 -4.04
C SER A 630 -23.94 0.13 -4.60
N ASN A 631 -23.83 0.31 -5.91
CA ASN A 631 -22.58 0.25 -6.66
C ASN A 631 -22.25 1.63 -7.27
N ASP A 632 -22.87 2.72 -6.80
CA ASP A 632 -22.39 4.09 -7.01
C ASP A 632 -20.93 4.20 -6.52
N LEU A 633 -20.04 4.78 -7.34
CA LEU A 633 -18.60 4.77 -7.07
C LEU A 633 -18.25 5.37 -5.70
N LYS A 634 -19.00 6.38 -5.24
CA LYS A 634 -18.77 6.99 -3.91
C LYS A 634 -19.04 6.01 -2.77
N VAL A 635 -20.10 5.19 -2.87
CA VAL A 635 -20.45 4.19 -1.85
C VAL A 635 -19.48 3.02 -1.90
N LEU A 636 -19.20 2.51 -3.11
CA LEU A 636 -18.33 1.36 -3.32
C LEU A 636 -16.89 1.62 -2.82
N ILE A 637 -16.30 2.77 -3.17
CA ILE A 637 -14.92 3.09 -2.79
C ILE A 637 -14.80 3.42 -1.30
N HIS A 638 -15.77 4.15 -0.72
CA HIS A 638 -15.77 4.43 0.71
C HIS A 638 -16.09 3.18 1.56
N GLY A 639 -17.03 2.33 1.13
CA GLY A 639 -17.39 1.11 1.85
C GLY A 639 -16.27 0.07 1.93
N ILE A 640 -15.47 -0.07 0.87
CA ILE A 640 -14.34 -1.02 0.81
C ILE A 640 -13.10 -0.53 1.59
N HIS A 641 -12.81 0.77 1.61
CA HIS A 641 -11.65 1.30 2.35
C HIS A 641 -12.00 1.76 3.78
N GLY A 642 -13.27 2.07 4.04
CA GLY A 642 -13.80 2.55 5.32
C GLY A 642 -14.27 1.45 6.28
N THR A 643 -13.94 0.18 6.00
CA THR A 643 -14.31 -1.00 6.81
C THR A 643 -14.12 -0.79 8.31
N ALA A 644 -12.97 -0.24 8.72
CA ALA A 644 -12.60 0.06 10.11
C ALA A 644 -13.36 1.24 10.77
N LYS A 645 -14.44 1.74 10.14
CA LYS A 645 -15.33 2.80 10.68
C LYS A 645 -16.82 2.43 10.62
N ARG A 646 -17.16 1.25 10.12
CA ARG A 646 -18.54 0.77 9.95
C ARG A 646 -18.89 -0.26 11.04
N ASP A 647 -20.03 -0.09 11.69
CA ASP A 647 -20.54 -1.07 12.67
C ASP A 647 -21.07 -2.34 11.96
N TYR A 648 -21.49 -2.20 10.70
CA TYR A 648 -21.86 -3.33 9.84
C TYR A 648 -20.96 -3.38 8.59
N PRO A 649 -20.51 -4.57 8.16
CA PRO A 649 -19.76 -4.73 6.91
C PRO A 649 -20.41 -4.05 5.69
N PHE A 650 -19.61 -3.78 4.66
CA PHE A 650 -20.13 -3.49 3.34
C PHE A 650 -20.38 -4.83 2.62
N GLU A 651 -21.66 -5.17 2.39
CA GLU A 651 -22.11 -6.45 1.83
C GLU A 651 -22.65 -6.25 0.42
N PHE A 652 -22.10 -6.93 -0.59
CA PHE A 652 -22.73 -6.94 -1.92
C PHE A 652 -22.62 -8.28 -2.64
N VAL A 653 -23.58 -8.53 -3.54
CA VAL A 653 -23.66 -9.77 -4.31
C VAL A 653 -23.72 -9.45 -5.79
N ARG A 654 -22.95 -10.17 -6.62
CA ARG A 654 -22.98 -10.02 -8.09
C ARG A 654 -23.10 -11.35 -8.80
N ILE A 655 -23.71 -11.33 -9.98
CA ILE A 655 -23.61 -12.40 -10.98
C ILE A 655 -22.46 -12.06 -11.95
N ARG A 656 -21.64 -13.05 -12.31
CA ARG A 656 -20.76 -12.98 -13.49
C ARG A 656 -20.68 -14.33 -14.17
N SER A 657 -21.06 -14.39 -15.45
CA SER A 657 -21.00 -15.61 -16.28
C SER A 657 -21.73 -16.83 -15.68
N GLY A 658 -22.90 -16.61 -15.08
CA GLY A 658 -23.69 -17.64 -14.39
C GLY A 658 -23.30 -17.88 -12.92
N ASN A 659 -22.05 -17.58 -12.53
CA ASN A 659 -21.60 -17.73 -11.16
C ASN A 659 -22.11 -16.57 -10.27
N THR A 660 -22.47 -16.90 -9.03
CA THR A 660 -22.79 -15.92 -7.97
C THR A 660 -21.56 -15.69 -7.09
N TYR A 661 -21.33 -14.44 -6.71
CA TYR A 661 -20.24 -14.03 -5.83
C TYR A 661 -20.83 -13.17 -4.72
N PHE A 662 -20.52 -13.51 -3.48
CA PHE A 662 -20.90 -12.78 -2.27
C PHE A 662 -19.62 -12.12 -1.72
N PHE A 663 -19.66 -10.84 -1.40
CA PHE A 663 -18.53 -10.11 -0.84
C PHE A 663 -18.95 -9.39 0.44
N THR A 664 -18.17 -9.59 1.50
CA THR A 664 -18.34 -8.92 2.79
C THR A 664 -17.02 -8.26 3.16
N PHE A 665 -17.01 -6.93 3.21
CA PHE A 665 -15.85 -6.14 3.63
C PHE A 665 -16.12 -5.62 5.03
N GLY A 666 -15.48 -6.24 6.01
CA GLY A 666 -15.62 -5.91 7.43
C GLY A 666 -14.26 -5.68 8.09
N TYR A 667 -14.30 -5.13 9.30
CA TYR A 667 -13.16 -5.05 10.19
C TYR A 667 -13.26 -6.18 11.22
N ILE A 668 -12.20 -6.99 11.37
CA ILE A 668 -12.03 -7.88 12.51
C ILE A 668 -11.22 -7.12 13.55
N ASP A 669 -11.79 -6.90 14.73
CA ASP A 669 -11.05 -6.33 15.85
C ASP A 669 -10.11 -7.39 16.46
N SER A 670 -9.02 -6.93 17.10
CA SER A 670 -7.99 -7.84 17.61
C SER A 670 -8.31 -8.49 18.96
N GLU A 671 -9.43 -8.14 19.59
CA GLU A 671 -9.82 -8.58 20.94
C GLU A 671 -10.87 -9.71 20.88
N SER A 672 -11.74 -9.71 19.87
CA SER A 672 -12.68 -10.80 19.58
C SER A 672 -11.98 -12.07 19.03
N TYR A 673 -10.77 -11.94 18.46
CA TYR A 673 -9.97 -13.09 17.98
C TYR A 673 -9.19 -13.79 19.11
N ASP A 674 -9.87 -14.14 20.20
CA ASP A 674 -9.28 -14.84 21.37
C ASP A 674 -10.22 -15.94 21.93
N SER A 675 -10.67 -16.85 21.05
CA SER A 675 -11.11 -18.17 21.47
C SER A 675 -11.02 -19.21 20.36
N ALA A 676 -10.78 -20.47 20.73
CA ALA A 676 -10.95 -21.63 19.84
C ALA A 676 -12.40 -22.17 19.86
N THR A 677 -13.39 -21.30 20.11
CA THR A 677 -14.79 -21.69 20.34
C THR A 677 -15.83 -20.96 19.49
N ASP A 678 -15.49 -19.88 18.78
CA ASP A 678 -16.39 -19.25 17.81
C ASP A 678 -16.44 -20.07 16.51
N ALA A 679 -17.24 -21.13 16.55
CA ALA A 679 -17.51 -22.04 15.45
C ALA A 679 -18.42 -21.40 14.40
N PHE A 680 -17.89 -20.44 13.62
CA PHE A 680 -18.52 -20.01 12.38
C PHE A 680 -18.53 -21.17 11.38
N THR A 681 -19.72 -21.66 11.05
CA THR A 681 -19.92 -22.79 10.15
C THR A 681 -19.60 -22.44 8.70
N GLU A 682 -18.52 -23.03 8.20
CA GLU A 682 -18.21 -23.35 6.79
C GLU A 682 -18.38 -22.22 5.75
N GLY A 683 -17.27 -21.52 5.47
CA GLY A 683 -17.11 -20.57 4.37
C GLY A 683 -15.62 -20.41 3.96
N ASN A 684 -15.32 -19.93 2.74
CA ASN A 684 -13.93 -19.79 2.21
C ASN A 684 -13.59 -18.37 1.76
N LEU A 685 -12.31 -18.02 1.88
CA LEU A 685 -11.76 -16.67 1.72
C LEU A 685 -11.87 -16.08 0.30
N ILE A 686 -11.91 -14.73 0.27
CA ILE A 686 -11.50 -13.83 -0.82
C ILE A 686 -12.41 -13.80 -2.07
N GLY A 687 -12.55 -12.60 -2.64
CA GLY A 687 -13.27 -12.30 -3.87
C GLY A 687 -12.69 -12.87 -5.17
N TYR A 688 -12.32 -14.16 -5.21
CA TYR A 688 -11.96 -14.88 -6.43
C TYR A 688 -13.12 -15.69 -7.02
N ALA A 689 -12.94 -16.24 -8.22
CA ALA A 689 -14.01 -16.93 -8.95
C ALA A 689 -14.11 -18.44 -8.64
N GLY A 690 -14.39 -18.80 -7.38
CA GLY A 690 -14.57 -20.21 -7.01
C GLY A 690 -14.94 -20.50 -5.55
N VAL A 691 -16.25 -20.62 -5.30
CA VAL A 691 -16.91 -21.34 -4.18
C VAL A 691 -16.55 -20.95 -2.73
N ASN A 692 -17.61 -20.64 -1.96
CA ASN A 692 -17.68 -20.41 -0.49
C ASN A 692 -17.25 -18.98 0.00
N PRO A 693 -17.66 -18.50 1.21
CA PRO A 693 -17.33 -17.13 1.71
C PRO A 693 -16.71 -16.99 3.13
N ASP A 694 -15.59 -16.27 3.30
CA ASP A 694 -14.94 -15.91 4.59
C ASP A 694 -14.37 -14.47 4.49
N PRO A 695 -14.54 -13.60 5.52
CA PRO A 695 -14.18 -12.18 5.49
C PRO A 695 -12.72 -11.85 5.18
N THR A 696 -12.50 -11.24 4.00
CA THR A 696 -11.27 -10.46 3.74
C THR A 696 -11.25 -9.18 4.57
N VAL A 697 -10.30 -9.07 5.49
CA VAL A 697 -10.04 -7.82 6.21
C VAL A 697 -9.18 -6.90 5.34
N ILE A 698 -9.85 -6.12 4.49
CA ILE A 698 -9.18 -5.02 3.77
C ILE A 698 -8.90 -3.90 4.77
N HIS A 699 -7.68 -3.92 5.31
CA HIS A 699 -7.11 -2.79 6.04
C HIS A 699 -6.66 -1.72 5.04
N TYR A 700 -7.20 -0.52 5.16
CA TYR A 700 -6.66 0.65 4.46
C TYR A 700 -5.28 1.00 5.04
N PRO A 701 -4.20 1.05 4.24
CA PRO A 701 -2.86 1.32 4.76
C PRO A 701 -2.66 2.78 5.16
N GLY A 702 -3.45 3.70 4.59
CA GLY A 702 -3.33 5.14 4.76
C GLY A 702 -4.07 5.71 5.97
N ILE A 703 -3.97 7.03 6.14
CA ILE A 703 -4.80 7.78 7.08
C ILE A 703 -6.21 7.90 6.50
N LEU A 704 -7.17 7.10 6.96
CA LEU A 704 -8.53 7.04 6.40
C LEU A 704 -9.30 8.38 6.43
N GLN A 705 -8.99 9.26 7.39
CA GLN A 705 -9.58 10.60 7.45
C GLN A 705 -8.96 11.60 6.45
N ASN A 706 -7.76 11.33 5.91
CA ASN A 706 -7.15 12.19 4.89
C ASN A 706 -7.85 12.00 3.54
N CYS A 707 -8.94 12.73 3.32
CA CYS A 707 -9.72 12.70 2.08
C CYS A 707 -8.87 12.99 0.83
N GLU A 708 -7.84 13.84 0.96
CA GLU A 708 -6.92 14.18 -0.13
C GLU A 708 -6.01 13.03 -0.56
N THR A 709 -6.02 11.88 0.12
CA THR A 709 -5.39 10.65 -0.40
C THR A 709 -6.09 10.14 -1.68
N CYS A 710 -7.32 10.56 -1.97
CA CYS A 710 -8.02 10.26 -3.22
C CYS A 710 -8.66 11.49 -3.89
N HIS A 711 -9.22 12.41 -3.09
CA HIS A 711 -9.88 13.60 -3.59
C HIS A 711 -8.89 14.65 -4.14
N LYS A 712 -9.36 15.46 -5.08
CA LYS A 712 -8.77 16.76 -5.40
C LYS A 712 -9.11 17.75 -4.29
N ALA A 713 -8.22 18.70 -4.03
CA ALA A 713 -8.38 19.69 -2.97
C ALA A 713 -9.75 20.41 -3.03
N GLY A 714 -10.39 20.57 -1.88
CA GLY A 714 -11.72 21.18 -1.73
C GLY A 714 -12.92 20.36 -2.24
N THR A 715 -12.73 19.23 -2.94
CA THR A 715 -13.86 18.45 -3.52
C THR A 715 -14.56 17.50 -2.55
N TYR A 716 -14.11 17.43 -1.30
CA TYR A 716 -14.63 16.55 -0.25
C TYR A 716 -15.44 17.29 0.83
N ALA A 717 -15.31 18.63 0.93
CA ALA A 717 -15.93 19.43 1.98
C ALA A 717 -17.47 19.52 1.91
N SER A 718 -18.09 19.12 0.80
CA SER A 718 -19.55 19.00 0.66
C SER A 718 -19.92 18.16 -0.58
N VAL A 719 -21.14 17.61 -0.59
CA VAL A 719 -21.73 17.06 -1.82
C VAL A 719 -22.35 18.22 -2.63
N PRO A 720 -21.98 18.38 -3.92
CA PRO A 720 -22.44 19.53 -4.72
C PRO A 720 -23.90 19.42 -5.14
N SER A 721 -24.54 20.57 -5.32
CA SER A 721 -25.88 20.68 -5.89
C SER A 721 -25.96 19.99 -7.26
N GLY A 722 -27.06 19.28 -7.52
CA GLY A 722 -27.25 18.45 -8.71
C GLY A 722 -26.63 17.05 -8.63
N ALA A 723 -26.03 16.65 -7.51
CA ALA A 723 -25.71 15.24 -7.26
C ALA A 723 -27.01 14.41 -7.16
N LEU A 724 -27.00 13.18 -7.67
CA LEU A 724 -28.21 12.36 -7.75
C LEU A 724 -28.40 11.44 -6.54
N ASN A 725 -29.67 11.10 -6.28
CA ASN A 725 -30.07 10.05 -5.34
C ASN A 725 -29.42 8.71 -5.73
N THR A 726 -28.82 8.05 -4.76
CA THR A 726 -28.04 6.83 -4.94
C THR A 726 -28.92 5.59 -4.77
N THR A 727 -29.06 4.75 -5.80
CA THR A 727 -29.80 3.48 -5.76
C THR A 727 -29.14 2.50 -4.80
N VAL A 728 -29.91 1.99 -3.85
CA VAL A 728 -29.54 0.88 -2.96
C VAL A 728 -30.12 -0.43 -3.48
N TRP A 729 -31.41 -0.45 -3.87
CA TRP A 729 -31.97 -1.56 -4.66
C TRP A 729 -32.75 -1.08 -5.89
N THR A 730 -32.71 -1.86 -6.97
CA THR A 730 -33.51 -1.63 -8.19
C THR A 730 -34.90 -2.26 -8.05
N THR A 731 -35.98 -1.54 -8.41
CA THR A 731 -37.33 -2.13 -8.44
C THR A 731 -38.31 -1.36 -9.33
N ASP A 732 -39.22 -2.09 -9.98
CA ASP A 732 -40.40 -1.58 -10.67
C ASP A 732 -41.62 -1.43 -9.74
N GLY A 733 -41.55 -2.00 -8.54
CA GLY A 733 -42.64 -2.10 -7.56
C GLY A 733 -43.28 -3.49 -7.50
N ALA A 734 -42.98 -4.41 -8.42
CA ALA A 734 -43.50 -5.76 -8.43
C ALA A 734 -42.67 -6.70 -7.53
N ASN A 735 -41.35 -6.79 -7.77
CA ASN A 735 -40.29 -7.47 -6.98
C ASN A 735 -40.55 -8.86 -6.34
N ALA A 736 -41.70 -9.51 -6.54
CA ALA A 736 -42.07 -10.78 -5.91
C ALA A 736 -41.33 -12.01 -6.46
N THR A 737 -40.53 -11.83 -7.51
CA THR A 737 -39.66 -12.87 -8.09
C THR A 737 -38.34 -12.25 -8.55
N THR A 738 -37.29 -13.07 -8.60
CA THR A 738 -35.98 -12.68 -9.18
C THR A 738 -36.10 -12.26 -10.65
N ALA A 739 -37.08 -12.80 -11.38
CA ALA A 739 -37.42 -12.39 -12.74
C ALA A 739 -37.99 -10.96 -12.79
N ALA A 740 -38.85 -10.57 -11.84
CA ALA A 740 -39.34 -9.18 -11.75
C ALA A 740 -38.20 -8.19 -11.45
N VAL A 741 -37.30 -8.52 -10.51
CA VAL A 741 -36.09 -7.71 -10.24
C VAL A 741 -35.20 -7.60 -11.49
N THR A 742 -35.09 -8.68 -12.27
CA THR A 742 -34.34 -8.69 -13.53
C THR A 742 -35.01 -7.82 -14.61
N ALA A 743 -36.33 -7.79 -14.68
CA ALA A 743 -37.09 -6.92 -15.58
C ALA A 743 -36.95 -5.44 -15.18
N ALA A 744 -37.11 -5.10 -13.90
CA ALA A 744 -36.91 -3.75 -13.37
C ALA A 744 -35.49 -3.20 -13.65
N ARG A 745 -34.49 -4.09 -13.75
CA ARG A 745 -33.11 -3.75 -14.13
C ARG A 745 -32.93 -3.40 -15.61
N ALA A 746 -33.93 -3.55 -16.47
CA ALA A 746 -33.86 -3.12 -17.87
C ALA A 746 -34.08 -1.61 -18.07
N THR A 747 -34.83 -0.96 -17.17
CA THR A 747 -35.42 0.39 -17.36
C THR A 747 -34.88 1.46 -16.39
N VAL A 748 -33.75 1.20 -15.74
CA VAL A 748 -33.16 2.05 -14.70
C VAL A 748 -32.84 3.47 -15.21
N PRO A 749 -33.11 4.55 -14.44
CA PRO A 749 -33.76 4.58 -13.13
C PRO A 749 -35.29 4.45 -13.21
N ASN A 750 -35.85 3.59 -12.37
CA ASN A 750 -37.29 3.48 -12.16
C ASN A 750 -37.75 4.51 -11.11
N ALA A 751 -39.00 4.96 -11.21
CA ALA A 751 -39.61 5.82 -10.19
C ALA A 751 -39.79 5.10 -8.84
N THR A 752 -39.87 3.78 -8.86
CA THR A 752 -40.09 2.89 -7.72
C THR A 752 -38.81 2.43 -7.02
N ASP A 753 -37.63 2.61 -7.66
CA ASP A 753 -36.30 2.26 -7.11
C ASP A 753 -36.11 2.78 -5.69
N ARG A 754 -35.30 2.07 -4.89
CA ARG A 754 -35.03 2.45 -3.50
C ARG A 754 -33.68 3.13 -3.37
N VAL A 755 -33.68 4.30 -2.74
CA VAL A 755 -32.55 5.25 -2.77
C VAL A 755 -32.19 5.80 -1.39
N THR A 756 -30.93 6.22 -1.26
CA THR A 756 -30.45 7.10 -0.19
C THR A 756 -30.06 8.46 -0.79
N THR A 757 -30.35 9.57 -0.09
CA THR A 757 -30.11 10.94 -0.57
C THR A 757 -28.62 11.29 -0.72
N PRO A 758 -28.25 12.31 -1.52
CA PRO A 758 -26.89 12.44 -2.06
C PRO A 758 -25.80 12.67 -1.00
N PHE A 759 -26.10 13.40 0.07
CA PHE A 759 -25.17 13.72 1.16
C PHE A 759 -25.03 12.53 2.11
N ALA A 760 -26.14 11.98 2.61
CA ALA A 760 -26.12 10.82 3.50
C ALA A 760 -25.48 9.58 2.87
N SER A 761 -25.69 9.34 1.57
CA SER A 761 -25.02 8.24 0.85
C SER A 761 -23.52 8.44 0.66
N ALA A 762 -22.98 9.66 0.80
CA ALA A 762 -21.54 9.89 0.84
C ALA A 762 -20.95 9.63 2.24
N CYS A 763 -21.62 10.13 3.29
CA CYS A 763 -21.15 10.03 4.68
C CYS A 763 -21.34 8.63 5.27
N LEU A 764 -22.53 8.03 5.12
CA LEU A 764 -22.87 6.71 5.67
C LEU A 764 -22.14 5.55 4.98
N ALA A 765 -21.43 5.80 3.88
CA ALA A 765 -20.56 4.78 3.29
C ALA A 765 -19.40 4.41 4.25
N CYS A 766 -18.89 5.37 5.03
CA CYS A 766 -17.93 5.14 6.11
C CYS A 766 -18.61 5.12 7.50
N HIS A 767 -19.45 6.11 7.81
CA HIS A 767 -20.08 6.26 9.14
C HIS A 767 -21.34 5.41 9.26
N PHE A 768 -21.19 4.08 9.15
CA PHE A 768 -22.32 3.17 9.06
C PHE A 768 -22.71 2.56 10.40
N SER A 769 -23.46 3.32 11.21
CA SER A 769 -24.00 2.91 12.50
C SER A 769 -25.49 3.26 12.63
N ASP A 770 -26.22 2.54 13.50
CA ASP A 770 -27.64 2.84 13.77
C ASP A 770 -27.84 4.28 14.28
N ALA A 771 -26.87 4.83 15.03
CA ALA A 771 -26.87 6.20 15.52
C ALA A 771 -26.61 7.23 14.40
N ALA A 772 -25.65 6.98 13.50
CA ALA A 772 -25.39 7.86 12.36
C ALA A 772 -26.56 7.88 11.37
N ILE A 773 -27.19 6.74 11.12
CA ILE A 773 -28.42 6.63 10.31
C ILE A 773 -29.56 7.44 10.96
N ALA A 774 -29.78 7.30 12.27
CA ALA A 774 -30.80 8.06 12.98
C ALA A 774 -30.54 9.58 12.94
N HIS A 775 -29.28 10.00 13.12
CA HIS A 775 -28.86 11.40 12.99
C HIS A 775 -29.13 11.94 11.57
N ALA A 776 -28.74 11.20 10.53
CA ALA A 776 -28.95 11.61 9.14
C ALA A 776 -30.44 11.81 8.83
N SER A 777 -31.30 10.84 9.19
CA SER A 777 -32.74 10.95 8.96
C SER A 777 -33.43 12.02 9.82
N ALA A 778 -32.93 12.32 11.02
CA ALA A 778 -33.40 13.46 11.80
C ALA A 778 -33.06 14.82 11.15
N ASN A 779 -32.05 14.86 10.28
CA ASN A 779 -31.66 16.03 9.49
C ASN A 779 -32.16 15.95 8.03
N GLY A 780 -33.26 15.22 7.81
CA GLY A 780 -34.00 15.16 6.55
C GLY A 780 -33.45 14.20 5.49
N ALA A 781 -32.40 13.43 5.78
CA ALA A 781 -31.91 12.43 4.84
C ALA A 781 -32.89 11.26 4.67
N SER A 782 -33.21 10.94 3.43
CA SER A 782 -33.83 9.66 3.09
C SER A 782 -32.75 8.59 3.10
N VAL A 783 -32.87 7.62 3.99
CA VAL A 783 -31.86 6.58 4.22
C VAL A 783 -32.52 5.21 4.30
N GLY A 784 -31.92 4.21 3.65
CA GLY A 784 -32.23 2.82 3.95
C GLY A 784 -31.26 1.86 3.27
N TRP A 785 -30.99 0.75 3.94
CA TRP A 785 -29.97 -0.24 3.58
C TRP A 785 -30.47 -1.61 4.04
N VAL A 786 -30.13 -2.67 3.32
CA VAL A 786 -30.56 -4.05 3.64
C VAL A 786 -29.33 -4.92 3.88
N THR A 787 -28.79 -4.84 5.09
CA THR A 787 -27.78 -5.80 5.59
C THR A 787 -28.48 -7.06 6.09
N ALA A 788 -27.77 -8.19 6.13
CA ALA A 788 -28.32 -9.44 6.65
C ALA A 788 -28.81 -9.34 8.11
N GLY A 789 -28.20 -8.45 8.91
CA GLY A 789 -28.51 -8.26 10.33
C GLY A 789 -29.67 -7.30 10.66
N ASN A 790 -30.16 -6.48 9.73
CA ASN A 790 -31.28 -5.56 10.01
C ASN A 790 -32.25 -5.40 8.81
N PRO A 791 -33.14 -6.38 8.58
CA PRO A 791 -34.07 -6.37 7.44
C PRO A 791 -35.26 -5.39 7.59
N THR A 792 -35.32 -4.59 8.65
CA THR A 792 -36.53 -3.80 9.01
C THR A 792 -36.57 -2.41 8.37
N ARG A 793 -35.42 -1.85 7.97
CA ARG A 793 -35.31 -0.49 7.43
C ARG A 793 -35.64 -0.47 5.92
N THR A 794 -36.77 0.13 5.56
CA THR A 794 -37.18 0.29 4.15
C THR A 794 -36.69 1.63 3.59
N PRO A 795 -35.87 1.69 2.52
CA PRO A 795 -35.39 2.97 1.97
C PRO A 795 -36.50 3.77 1.27
N ALA A 796 -36.27 5.05 1.01
CA ALA A 796 -37.23 5.89 0.30
C ALA A 796 -37.41 5.47 -1.17
N VAL A 797 -38.60 5.67 -1.72
CA VAL A 797 -38.90 5.49 -3.14
C VAL A 797 -38.33 6.68 -3.92
N ARG A 798 -37.65 6.45 -5.05
CA ARG A 798 -37.03 7.51 -5.86
C ARG A 798 -38.01 8.62 -6.24
N GLY A 799 -39.23 8.26 -6.62
CA GLY A 799 -40.30 9.21 -6.97
C GLY A 799 -40.89 10.01 -5.79
N THR A 800 -40.51 9.71 -4.54
CA THR A 800 -40.88 10.48 -3.35
C THR A 800 -39.67 11.06 -2.60
N ALA A 801 -38.45 10.63 -2.93
CA ALA A 801 -37.21 11.05 -2.28
C ALA A 801 -36.69 12.36 -2.92
N ASN A 802 -37.02 13.51 -2.31
CA ASN A 802 -36.70 14.80 -2.87
C ASN A 802 -35.20 15.13 -2.75
N VAL A 803 -34.52 15.26 -3.89
CA VAL A 803 -33.04 15.28 -4.00
C VAL A 803 -32.41 16.57 -3.46
N ALA A 804 -33.19 17.65 -3.31
CA ALA A 804 -32.66 19.01 -3.22
C ALA A 804 -33.29 19.90 -2.12
N ALA A 805 -34.18 19.36 -1.28
CA ALA A 805 -34.94 20.16 -0.30
C ALA A 805 -34.62 19.85 1.17
N ASP A 806 -34.32 18.59 1.51
CA ASP A 806 -34.50 18.10 2.87
C ASP A 806 -33.19 17.87 3.67
N GLU A 807 -32.06 17.56 3.02
CA GLU A 807 -30.78 17.30 3.72
C GLU A 807 -30.14 18.57 4.30
N GLN A 808 -30.35 18.83 5.60
CA GLN A 808 -29.82 20.02 6.29
C GLN A 808 -28.33 19.91 6.67
N CYS A 809 -27.63 18.86 6.24
CA CYS A 809 -26.25 18.55 6.64
C CYS A 809 -25.28 19.73 6.49
N VAL A 810 -25.39 20.51 5.41
CA VAL A 810 -24.51 21.68 5.14
C VAL A 810 -24.66 22.84 6.13
N VAL A 811 -25.71 22.87 6.96
CA VAL A 811 -25.87 23.87 8.02
C VAL A 811 -24.82 23.68 9.13
N CYS A 812 -24.50 22.42 9.44
CA CYS A 812 -23.56 22.03 10.50
C CYS A 812 -22.19 21.58 9.96
N HIS A 813 -22.17 20.94 8.79
CA HIS A 813 -21.00 20.30 8.18
C HIS A 813 -20.48 21.01 6.92
N GLY A 814 -21.12 22.09 6.48
CA GLY A 814 -20.58 22.91 5.38
C GLY A 814 -19.28 23.62 5.76
N SER A 815 -18.60 24.23 4.78
CA SER A 815 -17.37 24.95 5.07
C SER A 815 -17.59 26.16 5.98
N GLY A 816 -16.69 26.36 6.95
CA GLY A 816 -16.79 27.40 7.98
C GLY A 816 -17.92 27.19 8.99
N LYS A 817 -18.37 25.94 9.19
CA LYS A 817 -19.39 25.57 10.19
C LYS A 817 -18.79 24.85 11.40
N ALA A 818 -19.59 24.68 12.45
CA ALA A 818 -19.16 24.10 13.72
C ALA A 818 -18.59 22.67 13.62
N PHE A 819 -18.96 21.93 12.57
CA PHE A 819 -18.48 20.58 12.29
C PHE A 819 -18.06 20.44 10.81
N ASP A 820 -17.43 21.47 10.26
CA ASP A 820 -16.87 21.51 8.89
C ASP A 820 -16.12 20.21 8.55
N VAL A 821 -16.47 19.59 7.42
CA VAL A 821 -15.93 18.30 6.98
C VAL A 821 -14.40 18.32 6.86
N THR A 822 -13.74 19.44 6.57
CA THR A 822 -12.26 19.44 6.56
C THR A 822 -11.71 19.38 7.99
N VAL A 823 -12.15 20.31 8.84
CA VAL A 823 -11.66 20.49 10.22
C VAL A 823 -11.87 19.25 11.09
N VAL A 824 -12.94 18.48 10.88
CA VAL A 824 -13.20 17.24 11.66
C VAL A 824 -12.49 15.98 11.11
N HIS A 825 -11.71 16.10 10.03
CA HIS A 825 -10.96 15.00 9.42
C HIS A 825 -9.45 15.27 9.22
N GLU A 826 -8.97 16.48 9.52
CA GLU A 826 -7.54 16.86 9.54
C GLU A 826 -6.71 16.08 10.58
#